data_AF-A0A7V7DD43-F1
#
_entry.id   AF-A0A7V7DD43-F1
#
_cell.length_a   1.000
_cell.length_b   1.000
_cell.length_c   1.000
_cell.angle_alpha   90.00
_cell.angle_beta   90.00
_cell.angle_gamma   90.00
#
_symmetry.space_group_name_H-M   'P 1'
#
loop_
_entity.id
_entity.type
_entity.pdbx_description
1 polymer ?
#
loop_
_entity_poly.entity_id
_entity_poly.type
_entity_poly.pdbx_seq_one_letter_code
_entity_poly.pdbx_strand_id
1 'polypeptide(L)'
;MMKLGGIIKRIFSWGSVNPEEMEKLRLDFKERYAYFKQLISANNKALEIMADIERTLKGERPFGMSFVRSSATTVSANVFQMVKKLQQLAPGRYVGLIPRYDDIENKINWILNEKKQIRDAPLVIPLGSIDKDRVDLVGGKMANLGEIKKNIGLNVPSGFVITSSAYRRFIDHNHLSVEIARQMQLADLYDIENLYELQARLHQLIIESELPRELEDAISDAWRKMEAEAGSGATVAMRSSALGEDEESSSFAGLHLSELNVSADHVIDSYKEIIASKYSLQAITYRLNKGIKDEDIAMCVGCLVMVDAASGGVIYSRNPIDIHDDSVFINATWGLPIAVVDGSVDSDLFVVSREPPLKTIHQDIKEKNKKLVCYPLEGVCRVDLTEDDVRNQPSINEQQAVTLAQMAIRIEDHYGTPQDIEWAISKKGEIHILQSRPLLQMESLKQDLPEGFKAKQKETVILKGGITACPGAACGTVCTVDSGLDILEFPEGAMLLTREAHPRWASLLSRASGIITEHGSFAGHLASVAREFGLPALFSVSGALNKLNNGDQITLDATGRSIHKGRVEYLLNKAKQKECLMIGSPVHETLKAVSRHIIPLNLLEPDDPGFAPENCMTFHDITRFIHEKSVHEMFSFGEGRNFAERSSKQLHYQVPMQWWILNLDDGFIKEVREKYVKLENIASIPMLAFWEGFAAIPWDGPPPLDGKGFMSVVSQSSASTAMTRSLGPKYADRNYIMISKNYCNISSRIGYHFSTLEALVGDQRAENFVSFQFKGGAADSSRRFKRVNFIKSILEEHGFRVETKKDNLISRVEGHERGYMLERIKILGYLTLHTRQIDMIMTNSDKVDYYRSKIKNDIGKIISAPPGAGDS
;
A
#
# COMPACT_ATOMS: atom_id res chain seq x y z
N MET A 1 81.51 -4.40 -56.02
CA MET A 1 81.32 -3.05 -56.61
C MET A 1 79.88 -2.97 -57.09
N MET A 2 79.04 -2.19 -56.42
CA MET A 2 78.61 -0.86 -56.90
C MET A 2 77.52 -0.98 -57.97
N LYS A 3 76.45 -0.19 -58.01
CA LYS A 3 75.81 0.77 -57.10
C LYS A 3 74.65 1.36 -57.94
N LEU A 4 73.66 1.94 -57.27
CA LEU A 4 72.67 2.91 -57.77
C LEU A 4 71.52 2.40 -58.64
N GLY A 5 70.37 2.22 -57.99
CA GLY A 5 69.07 2.22 -58.67
C GLY A 5 67.90 1.65 -57.85
N GLY A 6 67.60 2.18 -56.65
CA GLY A 6 66.37 1.77 -55.98
C GLY A 6 66.17 2.21 -54.52
N ILE A 7 65.66 3.43 -54.30
CA ILE A 7 65.00 3.83 -53.03
C ILE A 7 63.94 4.92 -53.33
N ILE A 8 62.79 4.60 -53.97
CA ILE A 8 61.57 5.49 -53.95
C ILE A 8 60.21 4.73 -53.90
N LYS A 9 60.09 3.41 -54.14
CA LYS A 9 58.78 2.72 -54.12
C LYS A 9 58.67 1.60 -53.09
N ARG A 10 58.37 1.91 -51.82
CA ARG A 10 57.82 0.95 -50.83
C ARG A 10 57.38 1.62 -49.50
N ILE A 11 56.35 2.49 -49.51
CA ILE A 11 55.79 3.05 -48.23
C ILE A 11 54.24 3.05 -48.13
N PHE A 12 53.45 2.68 -49.14
CA PHE A 12 51.99 2.69 -48.97
C PHE A 12 51.29 1.42 -49.48
N SER A 13 50.87 0.57 -48.55
CA SER A 13 49.67 -0.27 -48.68
C SER A 13 49.09 -0.52 -47.28
N TRP A 14 48.08 0.28 -46.93
CA TRP A 14 47.28 0.20 -45.70
C TRP A 14 46.30 -0.98 -45.77
N GLY A 15 46.16 -1.73 -44.68
CA GLY A 15 45.07 -2.70 -44.50
C GLY A 15 43.76 -2.00 -44.14
N SER A 16 42.68 -2.35 -44.83
CA SER A 16 41.32 -1.82 -44.67
C SER A 16 40.55 -2.51 -43.54
N VAL A 17 39.80 -1.75 -42.74
CA VAL A 17 38.68 -2.25 -41.90
C VAL A 17 37.36 -2.05 -42.66
N ASN A 18 36.44 -3.02 -42.56
CA ASN A 18 35.17 -3.05 -43.30
C ASN A 18 34.14 -2.05 -42.70
N PRO A 19 33.58 -1.11 -43.48
CA PRO A 19 32.50 -0.21 -43.04
C PRO A 19 31.29 -0.93 -42.41
N GLU A 20 31.00 -2.17 -42.83
CA GLU A 20 29.89 -2.97 -42.30
C GLU A 20 30.09 -3.39 -40.84
N GLU A 21 31.34 -3.65 -40.41
CA GLU A 21 31.65 -4.03 -39.02
C GLU A 21 31.41 -2.85 -38.06
N MET A 22 31.61 -1.62 -38.54
CA MET A 22 31.40 -0.39 -37.78
C MET A 22 29.92 -0.05 -37.62
N GLU A 23 29.14 -0.18 -38.69
CA GLU A 23 27.69 0.01 -38.62
C GLU A 23 27.06 -1.03 -37.70
N LYS A 24 27.52 -2.29 -37.79
CA LYS A 24 27.10 -3.37 -36.89
C LYS A 24 27.41 -3.04 -35.42
N LEU A 25 28.55 -2.44 -35.12
CA LEU A 25 28.94 -2.06 -33.75
C LEU A 25 28.13 -0.87 -33.22
N ARG A 26 27.83 0.12 -34.07
CA ARG A 26 26.94 1.24 -33.72
C ARG A 26 25.54 0.74 -33.41
N LEU A 27 25.02 -0.19 -34.23
CA LEU A 27 23.72 -0.83 -34.02
C LEU A 27 23.70 -1.66 -32.73
N ASP A 28 24.72 -2.48 -32.47
CA ASP A 28 24.86 -3.29 -31.25
C ASP A 28 24.89 -2.42 -29.98
N PHE A 29 25.64 -1.32 -29.98
CA PHE A 29 25.64 -0.36 -28.86
C PHE A 29 24.26 0.30 -28.67
N LYS A 30 23.64 0.76 -29.76
CA LYS A 30 22.33 1.42 -29.71
C LYS A 30 21.26 0.49 -29.15
N GLU A 31 21.30 -0.78 -29.55
CA GLU A 31 20.40 -1.82 -29.06
C GLU A 31 20.62 -2.12 -27.56
N ARG A 32 21.87 -2.33 -27.15
CA ARG A 32 22.24 -2.53 -25.73
C ARG A 32 21.83 -1.35 -24.85
N TYR A 33 22.07 -0.13 -25.30
CA TYR A 33 21.68 1.09 -24.60
C TYR A 33 20.16 1.20 -24.45
N ALA A 34 19.40 0.80 -25.48
CA ALA A 34 17.94 0.74 -25.42
C ALA A 34 17.45 -0.29 -24.37
N TYR A 35 18.07 -1.48 -24.30
CA TYR A 35 17.78 -2.47 -23.26
C TYR A 35 18.08 -1.94 -21.86
N PHE A 36 19.23 -1.28 -21.68
CA PHE A 36 19.63 -0.70 -20.41
C PHE A 36 18.64 0.38 -19.92
N LYS A 37 18.17 1.27 -20.80
CA LYS A 37 17.14 2.26 -20.46
C LYS A 37 15.81 1.62 -20.03
N GLN A 38 15.36 0.60 -20.75
CA GLN A 38 14.12 -0.11 -20.39
C GLN A 38 14.25 -0.80 -19.04
N LEU A 39 15.42 -1.36 -18.73
CA LEU A 39 15.74 -1.96 -17.44
C LEU A 39 15.67 -0.93 -16.31
N ILE A 40 16.28 0.24 -16.46
CA ILE A 40 16.23 1.29 -15.43
C ILE A 40 14.79 1.79 -15.21
N SER A 41 14.02 1.97 -16.28
CA SER A 41 12.61 2.35 -16.17
C SER A 41 11.79 1.34 -15.37
N ALA A 42 11.99 0.03 -15.62
CA ALA A 42 11.34 -1.04 -14.87
C ALA A 42 11.81 -1.10 -13.40
N ASN A 43 13.11 -0.90 -13.16
CA ASN A 43 13.69 -0.82 -11.81
C ASN A 43 13.04 0.29 -10.97
N ASN A 44 12.94 1.50 -11.51
CA ASN A 44 12.36 2.64 -10.81
C ASN A 44 10.90 2.40 -10.44
N LYS A 45 10.11 1.83 -11.37
CA LYS A 45 8.71 1.46 -11.11
C LYS A 45 8.59 0.38 -10.03
N ALA A 46 9.44 -0.64 -10.05
CA ALA A 46 9.45 -1.67 -9.02
C ALA A 46 9.72 -1.08 -7.63
N LEU A 47 10.73 -0.21 -7.50
CA LEU A 47 11.09 0.46 -6.25
C LEU A 47 9.98 1.41 -5.74
N GLU A 48 9.29 2.12 -6.64
CA GLU A 48 8.16 2.98 -6.29
C GLU A 48 7.01 2.17 -5.64
N ILE A 49 6.67 1.02 -6.23
CA ILE A 49 5.61 0.15 -5.68
C ILE A 49 6.06 -0.51 -4.37
N MET A 50 7.32 -0.92 -4.25
CA MET A 50 7.87 -1.43 -2.99
C MET A 50 7.74 -0.41 -1.85
N ALA A 51 8.06 0.86 -2.13
CA ALA A 51 7.89 1.94 -1.16
C ALA A 51 6.41 2.16 -0.80
N ASP A 52 5.49 2.05 -1.76
CA ASP A 52 4.05 2.15 -1.48
C ASP A 52 3.51 0.99 -0.63
N ILE A 53 4.01 -0.23 -0.84
CA ILE A 53 3.71 -1.39 0.02
C ILE A 53 4.21 -1.14 1.44
N GLU A 54 5.46 -0.69 1.62
CA GLU A 54 6.04 -0.40 2.94
C GLU A 54 5.24 0.66 3.70
N ARG A 55 4.85 1.72 3.00
CA ARG A 55 4.03 2.80 3.55
C ARG A 55 2.66 2.28 3.98
N THR A 56 2.01 1.50 3.13
CA THR A 56 0.68 0.94 3.38
C THR A 56 0.68 -0.04 4.58
N LEU A 57 1.76 -0.81 4.76
CA LEU A 57 1.93 -1.70 5.92
C LEU A 57 1.95 -0.99 7.27
N LYS A 58 2.28 0.31 7.31
CA LYS A 58 2.24 1.13 8.52
C LYS A 58 0.83 1.53 8.93
N GLY A 59 -0.19 1.21 8.13
CA GLY A 59 -1.59 1.49 8.45
C GLY A 59 -2.00 2.95 8.24
N GLU A 60 -1.34 3.67 7.33
CA GLU A 60 -1.65 5.08 7.04
C GLU A 60 -3.06 5.28 6.44
N ARG A 61 -3.58 4.26 5.74
CA ARG A 61 -4.94 4.24 5.19
C ARG A 61 -5.50 2.82 5.16
N PRO A 62 -6.83 2.64 5.16
CA PRO A 62 -7.45 1.36 4.81
C PRO A 62 -7.07 0.93 3.39
N PHE A 63 -7.05 -0.37 3.10
CA PHE A 63 -6.83 -0.92 1.76
C PHE A 63 -7.46 -2.32 1.62
N GLY A 64 -7.74 -2.72 0.39
CA GLY A 64 -8.37 -4.01 0.07
C GLY A 64 -7.44 -4.99 -0.64
N MET A 65 -7.93 -6.22 -0.86
CA MET A 65 -7.19 -7.24 -1.63
C MET A 65 -6.88 -6.82 -3.07
N SER A 66 -7.68 -5.94 -3.68
CA SER A 66 -7.41 -5.40 -5.02
C SER A 66 -6.05 -4.71 -5.07
N PHE A 67 -5.73 -3.87 -4.08
CA PHE A 67 -4.43 -3.23 -3.92
C PHE A 67 -3.32 -4.26 -3.73
N VAL A 68 -3.50 -5.24 -2.84
CA VAL A 68 -2.50 -6.27 -2.56
C VAL A 68 -2.15 -7.05 -3.84
N ARG A 69 -3.17 -7.50 -4.59
CA ARG A 69 -3.02 -8.23 -5.85
C ARG A 69 -2.39 -7.34 -6.94
N SER A 70 -2.83 -6.10 -7.09
CA SER A 70 -2.30 -5.18 -8.11
C SER A 70 -0.84 -4.82 -7.87
N SER A 71 -0.47 -4.54 -6.62
CA SER A 71 0.91 -4.19 -6.24
C SER A 71 1.84 -5.38 -6.44
N ALA A 72 1.44 -6.58 -5.99
CA ALA A 72 2.23 -7.80 -6.22
C ALA A 72 2.43 -8.10 -7.71
N THR A 73 1.35 -8.04 -8.50
CA THR A 73 1.38 -8.28 -9.96
C THR A 73 2.29 -7.27 -10.67
N THR A 74 2.17 -5.98 -10.32
CA THR A 74 2.90 -4.91 -11.00
C THR A 74 4.40 -4.96 -10.66
N VAL A 75 4.77 -5.26 -9.41
CA VAL A 75 6.18 -5.49 -9.06
C VAL A 75 6.72 -6.70 -9.81
N SER A 76 6.00 -7.83 -9.78
CA SER A 76 6.39 -9.07 -10.48
C SER A 76 6.67 -8.80 -11.95
N ALA A 77 5.75 -8.12 -12.64
CA ALA A 77 5.89 -7.77 -14.04
C ALA A 77 7.13 -6.90 -14.34
N ASN A 78 7.40 -5.88 -13.50
CA ASN A 78 8.59 -5.03 -13.70
C ASN A 78 9.90 -5.80 -13.43
N VAL A 79 9.94 -6.63 -12.39
CA VAL A 79 11.10 -7.48 -12.09
C VAL A 79 11.35 -8.46 -13.23
N PHE A 80 10.30 -9.09 -13.77
CA PHE A 80 10.42 -9.96 -14.94
C PHE A 80 10.95 -9.22 -16.17
N GLN A 81 10.48 -7.99 -16.42
CA GLN A 81 11.03 -7.16 -17.49
C GLN A 81 12.52 -6.91 -17.28
N MET A 82 12.96 -6.60 -16.06
CA MET A 82 14.38 -6.42 -15.74
C MET A 82 15.19 -7.69 -16.03
N VAL A 83 14.70 -8.88 -15.63
CA VAL A 83 15.34 -10.18 -15.90
C VAL A 83 15.52 -10.35 -17.42
N LYS A 84 14.45 -10.11 -18.19
CA LYS A 84 14.47 -10.21 -19.65
C LYS A 84 15.47 -9.24 -20.28
N LYS A 85 15.50 -7.98 -19.84
CA LYS A 85 16.44 -6.97 -20.37
C LYS A 85 17.89 -7.27 -20.04
N LEU A 86 18.18 -7.79 -18.84
CA LEU A 86 19.53 -8.21 -18.51
C LEU A 86 19.99 -9.40 -19.38
N GLN A 87 19.12 -10.37 -19.65
CA GLN A 87 19.44 -11.48 -20.55
C GLN A 87 19.68 -11.03 -22.00
N GLN A 88 18.99 -9.98 -22.45
CA GLN A 88 19.26 -9.36 -23.76
C GLN A 88 20.58 -8.59 -23.77
N LEU A 89 20.93 -7.92 -22.67
CA LEU A 89 22.19 -7.19 -22.51
C LEU A 89 23.40 -8.15 -22.43
N ALA A 90 23.22 -9.29 -21.76
CA ALA A 90 24.25 -10.29 -21.51
C ALA A 90 23.71 -11.73 -21.69
N PRO A 91 23.54 -12.19 -22.94
CA PRO A 91 22.99 -13.51 -23.23
C PRO A 91 23.78 -14.65 -22.58
N GLY A 92 23.07 -15.55 -21.89
CA GLY A 92 23.62 -16.78 -21.31
C GLY A 92 24.43 -16.63 -20.01
N ARG A 93 24.63 -15.41 -19.48
CA ARG A 93 25.44 -15.20 -18.26
C ARG A 93 24.69 -15.40 -16.95
N TYR A 94 23.42 -14.98 -16.89
CA TYR A 94 22.64 -14.92 -15.65
C TYR A 94 21.43 -15.88 -15.66
N VAL A 95 21.67 -17.15 -16.03
CA VAL A 95 20.61 -18.15 -16.22
C VAL A 95 19.85 -18.51 -14.94
N GLY A 96 20.46 -18.34 -13.76
CA GLY A 96 19.84 -18.61 -12.46
C GLY A 96 18.73 -17.64 -12.06
N LEU A 97 18.55 -16.51 -12.76
CA LEU A 97 17.54 -15.51 -12.42
C LEU A 97 16.10 -15.94 -12.70
N ILE A 98 15.83 -16.66 -13.80
CA ILE A 98 14.46 -17.10 -14.13
C ILE A 98 13.94 -18.09 -13.07
N PRO A 99 14.66 -19.19 -12.74
CA PRO A 99 14.18 -20.10 -11.70
C PRO A 99 13.96 -19.44 -10.34
N ARG A 100 14.78 -18.43 -10.01
CA ARG A 100 14.61 -17.66 -8.78
C ARG A 100 13.40 -16.73 -8.80
N TYR A 101 13.18 -16.05 -9.91
CA TYR A 101 11.97 -15.27 -10.13
C TYR A 101 10.71 -16.16 -9.99
N ASP A 102 10.69 -17.32 -10.65
CA ASP A 102 9.55 -18.26 -10.63
C ASP A 102 9.27 -18.78 -9.21
N ASP A 103 10.30 -19.13 -8.43
CA ASP A 103 10.14 -19.57 -7.03
C ASP A 103 9.48 -18.50 -6.15
N ILE A 104 9.92 -17.25 -6.28
CA ILE A 104 9.36 -16.12 -5.51
C ILE A 104 7.93 -15.83 -5.96
N GLU A 105 7.68 -15.79 -7.26
CA GLU A 105 6.35 -15.56 -7.84
C GLU A 105 5.36 -16.64 -7.39
N ASN A 106 5.76 -17.91 -7.38
CA ASN A 106 4.92 -19.01 -6.91
C ASN A 106 4.56 -18.89 -5.43
N LYS A 107 5.50 -18.48 -4.57
CA LYS A 107 5.23 -18.23 -3.14
C LYS A 107 4.24 -17.10 -2.94
N ILE A 108 4.40 -15.99 -3.66
CA ILE A 108 3.47 -14.86 -3.63
C ILE A 108 2.08 -15.30 -4.09
N ASN A 109 2.00 -16.01 -5.21
CA ASN A 109 0.73 -16.50 -5.76
C ASN A 109 0.03 -17.50 -4.83
N TRP A 110 0.79 -18.34 -4.11
CA TRP A 110 0.22 -19.24 -3.10
C TRP A 110 -0.45 -18.46 -1.96
N ILE A 111 0.22 -17.43 -1.42
CA ILE A 111 -0.33 -16.56 -0.37
C ILE A 111 -1.58 -15.81 -0.86
N LEU A 112 -1.56 -15.29 -2.08
CA LEU A 112 -2.68 -14.52 -2.65
C LEU A 112 -3.91 -15.38 -2.98
N ASN A 113 -3.75 -16.68 -3.16
CA ASN A 113 -4.83 -17.60 -3.54
C ASN A 113 -5.32 -18.49 -2.39
N GLU A 114 -4.79 -18.30 -1.18
CA GLU A 114 -5.26 -18.99 0.01
C GLU A 114 -6.70 -18.54 0.34
N LYS A 115 -7.66 -19.48 0.25
CA LYS A 115 -9.08 -19.28 0.57
C LYS A 115 -9.47 -20.13 1.77
N LYS A 116 -10.34 -19.61 2.64
CA LYS A 116 -11.02 -20.44 3.64
C LYS A 116 -11.84 -21.53 2.94
N GLN A 117 -11.62 -22.78 3.29
CA GLN A 117 -12.42 -23.88 2.75
C GLN A 117 -13.80 -23.90 3.39
N ILE A 118 -14.84 -23.63 2.60
CA ILE A 118 -16.22 -23.92 2.98
C ILE A 118 -16.42 -25.43 2.88
N ARG A 119 -16.85 -26.05 3.98
CA ARG A 119 -17.14 -27.49 4.04
C ARG A 119 -18.31 -27.82 3.11
N ASP A 120 -18.26 -29.01 2.49
CA ASP A 120 -19.39 -29.51 1.72
C ASP A 120 -20.45 -30.03 2.69
N ALA A 121 -21.64 -29.43 2.63
CA ALA A 121 -22.72 -29.65 3.58
C ALA A 121 -24.08 -29.50 2.88
N PRO A 122 -25.20 -29.88 3.52
CA PRO A 122 -26.53 -29.67 2.95
C PRO A 122 -26.77 -28.20 2.59
N LEU A 123 -27.45 -27.97 1.46
CA LEU A 123 -27.79 -26.62 0.98
C LEU A 123 -28.74 -25.88 1.95
N VAL A 124 -29.57 -26.65 2.66
CA VAL A 124 -30.50 -26.13 3.67
C VAL A 124 -30.45 -27.00 4.92
N ILE A 125 -30.48 -26.37 6.09
CA ILE A 125 -30.48 -27.04 7.40
C ILE A 125 -31.66 -26.55 8.26
N PRO A 126 -32.48 -27.45 8.85
CA PRO A 126 -33.53 -27.05 9.79
C PRO A 126 -32.95 -26.41 11.07
N LEU A 127 -33.56 -25.32 11.55
CA LEU A 127 -33.04 -24.56 12.68
C LEU A 127 -32.91 -25.40 13.96
N GLY A 128 -33.84 -26.32 14.21
CA GLY A 128 -33.78 -27.22 15.38
C GLY A 128 -32.60 -28.19 15.39
N SER A 129 -31.86 -28.32 14.29
CA SER A 129 -30.68 -29.20 14.18
C SER A 129 -29.34 -28.45 14.32
N ILE A 130 -29.40 -27.13 14.51
CA ILE A 130 -28.24 -26.23 14.57
C ILE A 130 -27.79 -26.03 16.01
N ASP A 131 -26.48 -25.88 16.20
CA ASP A 131 -25.80 -25.46 17.43
C ASP A 131 -24.64 -24.50 17.08
N LYS A 132 -24.00 -23.95 18.11
CA LYS A 132 -22.89 -23.00 17.96
C LYS A 132 -21.65 -23.55 17.23
N ASP A 133 -21.53 -24.87 17.11
CA ASP A 133 -20.39 -25.51 16.45
C ASP A 133 -20.50 -25.49 14.91
N ARG A 134 -21.65 -25.05 14.38
CA ARG A 134 -21.94 -24.98 12.93
C ARG A 134 -21.88 -23.56 12.36
N VAL A 135 -21.24 -22.62 13.05
CA VAL A 135 -21.10 -21.21 12.60
C VAL A 135 -20.55 -21.11 11.18
N ASP A 136 -19.62 -21.99 10.79
CA ASP A 136 -19.04 -22.06 9.44
C ASP A 136 -20.04 -22.43 8.33
N LEU A 137 -21.19 -23.02 8.70
CA LEU A 137 -22.24 -23.46 7.77
C LEU A 137 -23.44 -22.51 7.73
N VAL A 138 -23.76 -21.85 8.84
CA VAL A 138 -25.02 -21.10 9.00
C VAL A 138 -24.84 -19.64 9.41
N GLY A 139 -23.60 -19.21 9.65
CA GLY A 139 -23.28 -17.88 10.16
C GLY A 139 -23.60 -17.70 11.66
N GLY A 140 -23.06 -16.63 12.25
CA GLY A 140 -23.11 -16.40 13.70
C GLY A 140 -24.55 -16.28 14.23
N LYS A 141 -25.40 -15.48 13.57
CA LYS A 141 -26.78 -15.23 14.01
C LYS A 141 -27.61 -16.49 14.12
N MET A 142 -27.61 -17.32 13.07
CA MET A 142 -28.41 -18.54 13.07
C MET A 142 -27.82 -19.64 13.94
N ALA A 143 -26.49 -19.70 14.08
CA ALA A 143 -25.84 -20.61 15.01
C ALA A 143 -26.26 -20.29 16.46
N ASN A 144 -26.24 -19.02 16.85
CA ASN A 144 -26.66 -18.58 18.19
C ASN A 144 -28.15 -18.87 18.45
N LEU A 145 -29.03 -18.69 17.47
CA LEU A 145 -30.44 -19.03 17.61
C LEU A 145 -30.68 -20.54 17.70
N GLY A 146 -29.96 -21.33 16.91
CA GLY A 146 -29.98 -22.80 17.02
C GLY A 146 -29.53 -23.26 18.40
N GLU A 147 -28.45 -22.69 18.93
CA GLU A 147 -27.91 -22.95 20.27
C GLU A 147 -28.94 -22.63 21.38
N ILE A 148 -29.59 -21.47 21.29
CA ILE A 148 -30.63 -21.06 22.25
C ILE A 148 -31.82 -22.03 22.22
N LYS A 149 -32.25 -22.46 21.03
CA LYS A 149 -33.35 -23.40 20.88
C LYS A 149 -33.00 -24.80 21.39
N LYS A 150 -31.82 -25.31 21.00
CA LYS A 150 -31.42 -26.71 21.22
C LYS A 150 -30.86 -26.97 22.62
N ASN A 151 -29.95 -26.12 23.10
CA ASN A 151 -29.18 -26.37 24.31
C ASN A 151 -29.69 -25.54 25.51
N ILE A 152 -30.14 -24.31 25.28
CA ILE A 152 -30.75 -23.48 26.34
C ILE A 152 -32.24 -23.80 26.51
N GLY A 153 -32.91 -24.27 25.45
CA GLY A 153 -34.32 -24.65 25.50
C GLY A 153 -35.26 -23.46 25.69
N LEU A 154 -34.89 -22.29 25.14
CA LEU A 154 -35.78 -21.14 25.06
C LEU A 154 -36.53 -21.14 23.72
N ASN A 155 -37.66 -20.47 23.71
CA ASN A 155 -38.53 -20.43 22.55
C ASN A 155 -37.93 -19.53 21.46
N VAL A 156 -37.74 -20.11 20.27
CA VAL A 156 -37.21 -19.46 19.07
C VAL A 156 -38.14 -19.85 17.91
N PRO A 157 -38.53 -18.90 17.03
CA PRO A 157 -39.39 -19.20 15.89
C PRO A 157 -38.87 -20.39 15.06
N SER A 158 -39.77 -21.24 14.59
CA SER A 158 -39.40 -22.35 13.69
C SER A 158 -38.90 -21.80 12.36
N GLY A 159 -38.08 -22.59 11.66
CA GLY A 159 -37.42 -22.13 10.45
C GLY A 159 -36.30 -23.04 9.97
N PHE A 160 -35.60 -22.58 8.95
CA PHE A 160 -34.45 -23.24 8.35
C PHE A 160 -33.41 -22.20 7.91
N VAL A 161 -32.21 -22.67 7.57
CA VAL A 161 -31.11 -21.82 7.11
C VAL A 161 -30.61 -22.30 5.75
N ILE A 162 -30.50 -21.38 4.80
CA ILE A 162 -29.81 -21.55 3.53
C ILE A 162 -28.31 -21.32 3.79
N THR A 163 -27.49 -22.35 3.55
CA THR A 163 -26.15 -22.46 4.13
C THR A 163 -25.06 -21.74 3.33
N SER A 164 -23.86 -21.64 3.90
CA SER A 164 -22.66 -21.17 3.19
C SER A 164 -22.31 -22.05 1.98
N SER A 165 -22.65 -23.35 2.03
CA SER A 165 -22.53 -24.26 0.88
C SER A 165 -23.50 -23.88 -0.25
N ALA A 166 -24.75 -23.51 0.08
CA ALA A 166 -25.71 -23.00 -0.92
C ALA A 166 -25.26 -21.68 -1.55
N TYR A 167 -24.77 -20.74 -0.74
CA TYR A 167 -24.15 -19.51 -1.23
C TYR A 167 -23.03 -19.82 -2.23
N ARG A 168 -22.09 -20.69 -1.87
CA ARG A 168 -20.99 -21.08 -2.74
C ARG A 168 -21.48 -21.70 -4.06
N ARG A 169 -22.45 -22.62 -4.00
CA ARG A 169 -23.02 -23.23 -5.21
C ARG A 169 -23.64 -22.19 -6.15
N PHE A 170 -24.38 -21.23 -5.60
CA PHE A 170 -24.96 -20.13 -6.38
C PHE A 170 -23.89 -19.25 -7.03
N ILE A 171 -22.85 -18.88 -6.27
CA ILE A 171 -21.73 -18.06 -6.76
C ILE A 171 -20.91 -18.80 -7.83
N ASP A 172 -20.59 -20.07 -7.61
CA ASP A 172 -19.78 -20.89 -8.52
C ASP A 172 -20.54 -21.21 -9.82
N HIS A 173 -21.83 -21.52 -9.75
CA HIS A 173 -22.68 -21.82 -10.91
C HIS A 173 -22.74 -20.67 -11.91
N ASN A 174 -22.77 -19.43 -11.42
CA ASN A 174 -22.87 -18.22 -12.21
C ASN A 174 -21.50 -17.56 -12.50
N HIS A 175 -20.39 -18.17 -12.08
CA HIS A 175 -19.04 -17.59 -12.15
C HIS A 175 -18.91 -16.20 -11.52
N LEU A 176 -19.76 -15.88 -10.52
CA LEU A 176 -19.90 -14.55 -9.94
C LEU A 176 -18.61 -14.07 -9.27
N SER A 177 -17.85 -14.97 -8.65
CA SER A 177 -16.59 -14.60 -7.97
C SER A 177 -15.61 -13.85 -8.87
N VAL A 178 -15.48 -14.28 -10.14
CA VAL A 178 -14.53 -13.68 -11.09
C VAL A 178 -15.01 -12.30 -11.53
N GLU A 179 -16.30 -12.18 -11.85
CA GLU A 179 -16.86 -10.92 -12.31
C GLU A 179 -16.94 -9.87 -11.19
N ILE A 180 -17.32 -10.27 -9.98
CA ILE A 180 -17.31 -9.39 -8.80
C ILE A 180 -15.89 -8.86 -8.54
N ALA A 181 -14.88 -9.76 -8.53
CA ALA A 181 -13.49 -9.35 -8.32
C ALA A 181 -13.02 -8.36 -9.40
N ARG A 182 -13.39 -8.58 -10.66
CA ARG A 182 -13.07 -7.69 -11.78
C ARG A 182 -13.70 -6.30 -11.59
N GLN A 183 -14.98 -6.23 -11.22
CA GLN A 183 -15.67 -4.96 -10.98
C GLN A 183 -15.09 -4.21 -9.78
N MET A 184 -14.77 -4.90 -8.68
CA MET A 184 -14.12 -4.31 -7.52
C MET A 184 -12.70 -3.80 -7.82
N GLN A 185 -11.99 -4.41 -8.76
CA GLN A 185 -10.65 -3.96 -9.17
C GLN A 185 -10.70 -2.69 -10.03
N LEU A 186 -11.75 -2.52 -10.83
CA LEU A 186 -11.94 -1.35 -11.70
C LEU A 186 -12.46 -0.12 -10.96
N ALA A 187 -13.19 -0.32 -9.86
CA ALA A 187 -13.75 0.75 -9.06
C ALA A 187 -12.71 1.37 -8.12
N ASP A 188 -12.76 2.69 -7.96
CA ASP A 188 -12.07 3.35 -6.85
C ASP A 188 -12.88 3.17 -5.57
N LEU A 189 -12.36 2.35 -4.64
CA LEU A 189 -13.05 2.04 -3.38
C LEU A 189 -12.95 3.17 -2.34
N TYR A 190 -12.24 4.26 -2.64
CA TYR A 190 -12.15 5.44 -1.77
C TYR A 190 -13.05 6.57 -2.24
N ASP A 191 -13.65 6.44 -3.43
CA ASP A 191 -14.60 7.39 -3.96
C ASP A 191 -16.04 6.87 -3.80
N ILE A 192 -16.89 7.67 -3.15
CA ILE A 192 -18.24 7.24 -2.80
C ILE A 192 -19.13 7.14 -4.05
N GLU A 193 -18.95 8.01 -5.04
CA GLU A 193 -19.70 7.94 -6.30
C GLU A 193 -19.40 6.63 -7.03
N ASN A 194 -18.12 6.28 -7.17
CA ASN A 194 -17.70 4.99 -7.73
C ASN A 194 -18.25 3.78 -6.93
N LEU A 195 -18.32 3.88 -5.60
CA LEU A 195 -18.91 2.83 -4.77
C LEU A 195 -20.42 2.67 -4.98
N TYR A 196 -21.17 3.76 -5.17
CA TYR A 196 -22.60 3.69 -5.51
C TYR A 196 -22.83 3.01 -6.86
N GLU A 197 -22.05 3.37 -7.88
CA GLU A 197 -22.11 2.71 -9.18
C GLU A 197 -21.74 1.23 -9.08
N LEU A 198 -20.68 0.91 -8.32
CA LEU A 198 -20.27 -0.46 -8.08
C LEU A 198 -21.37 -1.27 -7.40
N GLN A 199 -21.99 -0.73 -6.34
CA GLN A 199 -23.13 -1.36 -5.68
C GLN A 199 -24.24 -1.67 -6.69
N ALA A 200 -24.66 -0.69 -7.50
CA ALA A 200 -25.74 -0.88 -8.47
C ALA A 200 -25.40 -1.97 -9.51
N ARG A 201 -24.16 -1.98 -10.03
CA ARG A 201 -23.70 -3.01 -10.97
C ARG A 201 -23.67 -4.40 -10.35
N LEU A 202 -23.14 -4.52 -9.12
CA LEU A 202 -23.05 -5.81 -8.42
C LEU A 202 -24.42 -6.32 -7.97
N HIS A 203 -25.32 -5.43 -7.57
CA HIS A 203 -26.70 -5.76 -7.23
C HIS A 203 -27.42 -6.35 -8.45
N GLN A 204 -27.43 -5.64 -9.58
CA GLN A 204 -28.05 -6.12 -10.81
C GLN A 204 -27.50 -7.49 -11.25
N LEU A 205 -26.17 -7.65 -11.21
CA LEU A 205 -25.49 -8.90 -11.55
C LEU A 205 -26.00 -10.09 -10.72
N ILE A 206 -26.22 -9.90 -9.43
CA ILE A 206 -26.69 -10.95 -8.51
C ILE A 206 -28.17 -11.26 -8.73
N ILE A 207 -29.01 -10.24 -8.91
CA ILE A 207 -30.45 -10.42 -9.11
C ILE A 207 -30.74 -11.19 -10.42
N GLU A 208 -30.00 -10.87 -11.49
CA GLU A 208 -30.15 -11.52 -12.80
C GLU A 208 -29.57 -12.94 -12.87
N SER A 209 -28.79 -13.37 -11.88
CA SER A 209 -28.14 -14.68 -11.87
C SER A 209 -29.12 -15.85 -11.69
N GLU A 210 -28.86 -16.98 -12.33
CA GLU A 210 -29.73 -18.17 -12.28
C GLU A 210 -29.56 -18.90 -10.93
N LEU A 211 -30.67 -19.30 -10.31
CA LEU A 211 -30.62 -20.15 -9.12
C LEU A 211 -30.46 -21.62 -9.55
N PRO A 212 -29.43 -22.34 -9.07
CA PRO A 212 -29.30 -23.76 -9.40
C PRO A 212 -30.54 -24.55 -8.97
N ARG A 213 -31.07 -25.42 -9.85
CA ARG A 213 -32.29 -26.21 -9.57
C ARG A 213 -32.22 -27.00 -8.26
N GLU A 214 -31.07 -27.58 -7.95
CA GLU A 214 -30.87 -28.32 -6.69
C GLU A 214 -31.06 -27.45 -5.44
N LEU A 215 -30.73 -26.15 -5.53
CA LEU A 215 -30.90 -25.19 -4.45
C LEU A 215 -32.35 -24.73 -4.36
N GLU A 216 -32.99 -24.47 -5.50
CA GLU A 216 -34.42 -24.15 -5.57
C GLU A 216 -35.30 -25.25 -4.96
N ASP A 217 -35.03 -26.51 -5.34
CA ASP A 217 -35.72 -27.69 -4.81
C ASP A 217 -35.51 -27.82 -3.29
N ALA A 218 -34.27 -27.62 -2.82
CA ALA A 218 -33.96 -27.71 -1.39
C ALA A 218 -34.66 -26.63 -0.55
N ILE A 219 -34.74 -25.39 -1.05
CA ILE A 219 -35.47 -24.28 -0.40
C ILE A 219 -36.96 -24.59 -0.38
N SER A 220 -37.53 -25.04 -1.50
CA SER A 220 -38.95 -25.39 -1.63
C SER A 220 -39.36 -26.55 -0.71
N ASP A 221 -38.50 -27.56 -0.58
CA ASP A 221 -38.69 -28.69 0.34
C ASP A 221 -38.68 -28.25 1.81
N ALA A 222 -37.76 -27.37 2.18
CA ALA A 222 -37.66 -26.84 3.53
C ALA A 222 -38.85 -25.93 3.87
N TRP A 223 -39.30 -25.11 2.91
CA TRP A 223 -40.51 -24.31 3.03
C TRP A 223 -41.74 -25.18 3.33
N ARG A 224 -42.00 -26.21 2.50
CA ARG A 224 -43.15 -27.11 2.69
C ARG A 224 -43.17 -27.79 4.05
N LYS A 225 -42.00 -28.19 4.56
CA LYS A 225 -41.89 -28.80 5.91
C LYS A 225 -42.18 -27.78 7.01
N MET A 226 -41.65 -26.57 6.88
CA MET A 226 -41.90 -25.48 7.84
C MET A 226 -43.37 -25.06 7.85
N GLU A 227 -44.00 -24.89 6.69
CA GLU A 227 -45.41 -24.51 6.57
C GLU A 227 -46.35 -25.58 7.17
N ALA A 228 -46.01 -26.86 7.02
CA ALA A 228 -46.75 -27.96 7.65
C ALA A 228 -46.75 -27.88 9.19
N GLU A 229 -45.70 -27.32 9.79
CA GLU A 229 -45.60 -27.12 11.24
C GLU A 229 -46.25 -25.80 11.71
N ALA A 230 -46.09 -24.72 10.93
CA ALA A 230 -46.53 -23.37 11.28
C ALA A 230 -48.00 -23.07 10.94
N GLY A 231 -48.58 -23.81 9.99
CA GLY A 231 -49.91 -23.57 9.43
C GLY A 231 -49.85 -22.90 8.05
N SER A 232 -50.88 -23.13 7.23
CA SER A 232 -50.95 -22.63 5.85
C SER A 232 -50.95 -21.10 5.81
N GLY A 233 -50.23 -20.53 4.84
CA GLY A 233 -50.14 -19.08 4.65
C GLY A 233 -49.18 -18.39 5.62
N ALA A 234 -48.27 -19.14 6.25
CA ALA A 234 -47.21 -18.58 7.06
C ALA A 234 -46.29 -17.68 6.22
N THR A 235 -45.92 -16.53 6.76
CA THR A 235 -44.85 -15.68 6.22
C THR A 235 -43.59 -15.81 7.06
N VAL A 236 -42.44 -15.50 6.47
CA VAL A 236 -41.13 -15.61 7.14
C VAL A 236 -40.40 -14.27 7.20
N ALA A 237 -39.55 -14.12 8.21
CA ALA A 237 -38.43 -13.20 8.23
C ALA A 237 -37.22 -13.88 7.60
N MET A 238 -36.71 -13.31 6.50
CA MET A 238 -35.45 -13.72 5.90
C MET A 238 -34.34 -12.81 6.39
N ARG A 239 -33.40 -13.36 7.17
CA ARG A 239 -32.33 -12.62 7.83
C ARG A 239 -30.96 -13.06 7.30
N SER A 240 -30.13 -12.09 6.98
CA SER A 240 -28.69 -12.31 6.74
C SER A 240 -28.00 -12.88 7.98
N SER A 241 -27.11 -13.85 7.75
CA SER A 241 -26.26 -14.50 8.74
C SER A 241 -24.91 -14.79 8.09
N ALA A 242 -24.12 -13.76 7.87
CA ALA A 242 -22.84 -13.90 7.19
C ALA A 242 -21.81 -14.63 8.06
N LEU A 243 -20.82 -15.30 7.44
CA LEU A 243 -19.66 -15.79 8.17
C LEU A 243 -18.85 -14.60 8.72
N GLY A 244 -18.42 -14.67 9.97
CA GLY A 244 -17.73 -13.57 10.66
C GLY A 244 -18.65 -12.48 11.22
N GLU A 245 -19.96 -12.60 11.05
CA GLU A 245 -20.96 -11.73 11.69
C GLU A 245 -21.24 -12.15 13.14
N ASP A 246 -21.51 -11.17 14.00
CA ASP A 246 -21.72 -11.34 15.45
C ASP A 246 -20.53 -11.99 16.19
N GLU A 247 -19.30 -11.77 15.72
CA GLU A 247 -18.06 -12.07 16.45
C GLU A 247 -17.64 -10.90 17.36
N GLU A 248 -16.86 -11.16 18.42
CA GLU A 248 -16.47 -10.14 19.43
C GLU A 248 -15.88 -8.85 18.83
N SER A 249 -15.15 -8.94 17.72
CA SER A 249 -14.52 -7.78 17.05
C SER A 249 -15.29 -7.25 15.83
N SER A 250 -16.40 -7.88 15.44
CA SER A 250 -17.15 -7.55 14.21
C SER A 250 -18.63 -7.95 14.30
N SER A 251 -19.50 -7.01 14.68
CA SER A 251 -20.94 -7.29 14.80
C SER A 251 -21.70 -7.23 13.48
N PHE A 252 -21.18 -6.54 12.46
CA PHE A 252 -21.89 -6.23 11.21
C PHE A 252 -23.31 -5.64 11.42
N ALA A 253 -23.56 -5.01 12.58
CA ALA A 253 -24.88 -4.57 13.00
C ALA A 253 -25.56 -3.66 11.96
N GLY A 254 -26.67 -4.12 11.40
CA GLY A 254 -27.49 -3.35 10.46
C GLY A 254 -26.87 -3.08 9.10
N LEU A 255 -25.79 -3.79 8.71
CA LEU A 255 -25.12 -3.59 7.43
C LEU A 255 -25.74 -4.41 6.28
N HIS A 256 -26.29 -5.57 6.61
CA HIS A 256 -26.92 -6.48 5.66
C HIS A 256 -28.44 -6.40 5.73
N LEU A 257 -29.11 -6.78 4.65
CA LEU A 257 -30.56 -6.74 4.54
C LEU A 257 -31.22 -7.81 5.42
N SER A 258 -32.39 -7.48 5.96
CA SER A 258 -33.36 -8.44 6.49
C SER A 258 -34.72 -8.06 5.93
N GLU A 259 -35.41 -9.04 5.35
CA GLU A 259 -36.75 -8.85 4.82
C GLU A 259 -37.76 -9.53 5.75
N LEU A 260 -38.82 -8.80 6.08
CA LEU A 260 -39.87 -9.28 6.97
C LEU A 260 -41.15 -9.54 6.15
N ASN A 261 -41.97 -10.48 6.63
CA ASN A 261 -43.24 -10.83 6.01
C ASN A 261 -43.12 -11.33 4.55
N VAL A 262 -42.09 -12.14 4.28
CA VAL A 262 -41.87 -12.76 2.97
C VAL A 262 -42.79 -13.96 2.79
N SER A 263 -43.50 -14.02 1.66
CA SER A 263 -44.35 -15.15 1.26
C SER A 263 -43.56 -16.21 0.49
N ALA A 264 -44.17 -17.38 0.28
CA ALA A 264 -43.56 -18.48 -0.48
C ALA A 264 -43.11 -18.03 -1.89
N ASP A 265 -43.93 -17.21 -2.55
CA ASP A 265 -43.70 -16.77 -3.93
C ASP A 265 -42.49 -15.82 -4.06
N HIS A 266 -42.06 -15.19 -2.97
CA HIS A 266 -40.96 -14.21 -2.97
C HIS A 266 -39.68 -14.72 -2.31
N VAL A 267 -39.66 -15.95 -1.78
CA VAL A 267 -38.51 -16.48 -1.02
C VAL A 267 -37.20 -16.49 -1.82
N ILE A 268 -37.28 -16.77 -3.13
CA ILE A 268 -36.11 -16.81 -4.02
C ILE A 268 -35.60 -15.40 -4.32
N ASP A 269 -36.50 -14.47 -4.60
CA ASP A 269 -36.15 -13.07 -4.86
C ASP A 269 -35.51 -12.46 -3.62
N SER A 270 -36.13 -12.63 -2.44
CA SER A 270 -35.60 -12.19 -1.15
C SER A 270 -34.24 -12.83 -0.82
N TYR A 271 -34.01 -14.09 -1.19
CA TYR A 271 -32.69 -14.72 -1.04
C TYR A 271 -31.61 -14.00 -1.85
N LYS A 272 -31.90 -13.68 -3.13
CA LYS A 272 -30.96 -12.95 -3.99
C LYS A 272 -30.74 -11.52 -3.50
N GLU A 273 -31.78 -10.83 -3.06
CA GLU A 273 -31.68 -9.48 -2.48
C GLU A 273 -30.78 -9.46 -1.23
N ILE A 274 -30.92 -10.45 -0.35
CA ILE A 274 -30.05 -10.58 0.82
C ILE A 274 -28.60 -10.86 0.42
N ILE A 275 -28.35 -11.70 -0.59
CA ILE A 275 -26.99 -11.90 -1.13
C ILE A 275 -26.44 -10.60 -1.71
N ALA A 276 -27.24 -9.87 -2.49
CA ALA A 276 -26.84 -8.60 -3.09
C ALA A 276 -26.50 -7.54 -2.02
N SER A 277 -27.19 -7.57 -0.88
CA SER A 277 -26.93 -6.66 0.24
C SER A 277 -25.51 -6.75 0.83
N LYS A 278 -24.80 -7.86 0.61
CA LYS A 278 -23.35 -7.99 0.91
C LYS A 278 -22.52 -6.91 0.23
N TYR A 279 -22.96 -6.42 -0.92
CA TYR A 279 -22.29 -5.41 -1.74
C TYR A 279 -22.94 -4.03 -1.64
N SER A 280 -23.73 -3.78 -0.58
CA SER A 280 -24.16 -2.43 -0.23
C SER A 280 -22.95 -1.52 0.06
N LEU A 281 -23.12 -0.22 -0.13
CA LEU A 281 -22.12 0.80 0.17
C LEU A 281 -21.59 0.63 1.60
N GLN A 282 -22.49 0.47 2.57
CA GLN A 282 -22.12 0.30 3.97
C GLN A 282 -21.30 -0.98 4.20
N ALA A 283 -21.69 -2.10 3.59
CA ALA A 283 -21.00 -3.38 3.75
C ALA A 283 -19.62 -3.39 3.06
N ILE A 284 -19.47 -2.77 1.89
CA ILE A 284 -18.18 -2.63 1.21
C ILE A 284 -17.25 -1.73 2.03
N THR A 285 -17.72 -0.55 2.44
CA THR A 285 -16.93 0.39 3.23
C THR A 285 -16.52 -0.22 4.58
N TYR A 286 -17.43 -0.91 5.28
CA TYR A 286 -17.11 -1.57 6.54
C TYR A 286 -15.99 -2.59 6.39
N ARG A 287 -16.10 -3.49 5.40
CA ARG A 287 -15.08 -4.53 5.14
C ARG A 287 -13.74 -3.94 4.74
N LEU A 288 -13.73 -2.88 3.94
CA LEU A 288 -12.52 -2.16 3.57
C LEU A 288 -11.83 -1.56 4.80
N ASN A 289 -12.57 -0.94 5.73
CA ASN A 289 -11.99 -0.31 6.92
C ASN A 289 -11.48 -1.34 7.95
N LYS A 290 -12.17 -2.48 8.08
CA LYS A 290 -11.78 -3.57 8.98
C LYS A 290 -10.75 -4.54 8.37
N GLY A 291 -10.41 -4.38 7.09
CA GLY A 291 -9.47 -5.25 6.37
C GLY A 291 -9.98 -6.70 6.25
N ILE A 292 -11.28 -6.86 6.02
CA ILE A 292 -11.95 -8.14 5.84
C ILE A 292 -11.92 -8.52 4.36
N LYS A 293 -11.52 -9.76 4.04
CA LYS A 293 -11.53 -10.26 2.65
C LYS A 293 -12.96 -10.54 2.19
N ASP A 294 -13.33 -10.09 1.00
CA ASP A 294 -14.64 -10.39 0.41
C ASP A 294 -14.91 -11.90 0.29
N GLU A 295 -13.84 -12.65 -0.02
CA GLU A 295 -13.83 -14.10 -0.24
C GLU A 295 -14.07 -14.91 1.06
N ASP A 296 -13.82 -14.31 2.22
CA ASP A 296 -14.00 -14.98 3.52
C ASP A 296 -15.42 -14.85 4.07
N ILE A 297 -16.26 -14.01 3.44
CA ILE A 297 -17.62 -13.73 3.88
C ILE A 297 -18.59 -14.49 2.97
N ALA A 298 -19.05 -15.65 3.40
CA ALA A 298 -20.19 -16.31 2.77
C ALA A 298 -21.49 -15.82 3.42
N MET A 299 -22.51 -15.52 2.61
CA MET A 299 -23.81 -15.06 3.11
C MET A 299 -24.74 -16.25 3.32
N CYS A 300 -24.99 -16.62 4.58
CA CYS A 300 -26.07 -17.56 4.90
C CYS A 300 -27.37 -16.77 5.13
N VAL A 301 -28.52 -17.42 4.93
CA VAL A 301 -29.83 -16.77 5.07
C VAL A 301 -30.73 -17.62 5.97
N GLY A 302 -31.13 -17.06 7.10
CA GLY A 302 -32.11 -17.65 8.01
C GLY A 302 -33.53 -17.33 7.60
N CYS A 303 -34.37 -18.34 7.45
CA CYS A 303 -35.80 -18.21 7.17
C CYS A 303 -36.58 -18.60 8.42
N LEU A 304 -37.10 -17.60 9.15
CA LEU A 304 -37.79 -17.78 10.43
C LEU A 304 -39.27 -17.42 10.30
N VAL A 305 -40.17 -18.23 10.85
CA VAL A 305 -41.60 -17.91 10.89
C VAL A 305 -41.84 -16.57 11.57
N MET A 306 -42.66 -15.72 10.97
CA MET A 306 -43.03 -14.42 11.55
C MET A 306 -43.81 -14.60 12.86
N VAL A 307 -43.39 -13.86 13.89
CA VAL A 307 -44.14 -13.76 15.15
C VAL A 307 -45.19 -12.65 15.01
N ASP A 308 -46.45 -12.96 15.31
CA ASP A 308 -47.51 -11.97 15.42
C ASP A 308 -47.34 -11.16 16.73
N ALA A 309 -46.40 -10.22 16.70
CA ALA A 309 -45.90 -9.52 17.88
C ALA A 309 -46.93 -8.50 18.41
N ALA A 310 -47.28 -8.62 19.69
CA ALA A 310 -47.97 -7.58 20.44
C ALA A 310 -46.99 -6.49 20.89
N SER A 311 -45.81 -6.92 21.34
CA SER A 311 -44.69 -6.04 21.70
C SER A 311 -43.37 -6.73 21.38
N GLY A 312 -42.31 -5.95 21.28
CA GLY A 312 -40.97 -6.44 21.02
C GLY A 312 -39.90 -5.41 21.36
N GLY A 313 -38.66 -5.85 21.42
CA GLY A 313 -37.53 -4.95 21.58
C GLY A 313 -36.21 -5.66 21.80
N VAL A 314 -35.35 -5.04 22.60
CA VAL A 314 -33.95 -5.43 22.80
C VAL A 314 -33.65 -5.54 24.30
N ILE A 315 -32.91 -6.56 24.72
CA ILE A 315 -32.40 -6.73 26.07
C ILE A 315 -30.87 -6.67 26.03
N TYR A 316 -30.31 -5.88 26.93
CA TYR A 316 -28.91 -6.00 27.32
C TYR A 316 -28.84 -6.71 28.65
N SER A 317 -28.14 -7.86 28.68
CA SER A 317 -28.03 -8.66 29.90
C SER A 317 -27.22 -7.96 31.00
N ARG A 318 -26.45 -6.92 30.64
CA ARG A 318 -25.74 -5.99 31.53
C ARG A 318 -25.77 -4.57 30.97
N ASN A 319 -25.34 -3.58 31.74
CA ASN A 319 -25.19 -2.22 31.25
C ASN A 319 -24.08 -2.14 30.17
N PRO A 320 -24.38 -1.64 28.95
CA PRO A 320 -23.36 -1.51 27.90
C PRO A 320 -22.38 -0.34 28.09
N ILE A 321 -22.74 0.64 28.93
CA ILE A 321 -21.98 1.89 29.12
C ILE A 321 -21.12 1.84 30.40
N ASP A 322 -21.52 1.06 31.39
CA ASP A 322 -20.81 0.91 32.66
C ASP A 322 -20.62 -0.57 33.01
N ILE A 323 -19.39 -1.07 32.86
CA ILE A 323 -19.03 -2.46 33.20
C ILE A 323 -19.28 -2.83 34.67
N HIS A 324 -19.41 -1.85 35.57
CA HIS A 324 -19.69 -2.07 36.99
C HIS A 324 -21.19 -2.19 37.32
N ASP A 325 -22.07 -1.85 36.38
CA ASP A 325 -23.51 -2.02 36.51
C ASP A 325 -23.96 -3.32 35.82
N ASP A 326 -24.30 -4.32 36.63
CA ASP A 326 -24.72 -5.64 36.16
C ASP A 326 -26.23 -5.74 35.92
N SER A 327 -26.99 -4.65 36.08
CA SER A 327 -28.43 -4.64 35.85
C SER A 327 -28.80 -5.01 34.42
N VAL A 328 -29.97 -5.64 34.23
CA VAL A 328 -30.51 -5.96 32.90
C VAL A 328 -31.31 -4.78 32.38
N PHE A 329 -31.02 -4.33 31.15
CA PHE A 329 -31.72 -3.23 30.50
C PHE A 329 -32.62 -3.76 29.40
N ILE A 330 -33.92 -3.45 29.46
CA ILE A 330 -34.92 -3.95 28.51
C ILE A 330 -35.58 -2.76 27.84
N ASN A 331 -35.34 -2.61 26.54
CA ASN A 331 -36.04 -1.65 25.70
C ASN A 331 -37.25 -2.33 25.04
N ALA A 332 -38.42 -1.70 25.09
CA ALA A 332 -39.65 -2.29 24.58
C ALA A 332 -40.50 -1.28 23.81
N THR A 333 -41.18 -1.74 22.76
CA THR A 333 -42.20 -0.97 22.03
C THR A 333 -43.37 -1.86 21.61
N TRP A 334 -44.44 -1.23 21.11
CA TRP A 334 -45.59 -1.94 20.55
C TRP A 334 -45.28 -2.50 19.15
N GLY A 335 -45.76 -3.72 18.87
CA GLY A 335 -45.58 -4.38 17.58
C GLY A 335 -44.19 -4.97 17.38
N LEU A 336 -43.67 -4.87 16.15
CA LEU A 336 -42.40 -5.50 15.76
C LEU A 336 -41.18 -4.82 16.41
N PRO A 337 -40.16 -5.61 16.82
CA PRO A 337 -38.96 -5.11 17.48
C PRO A 337 -38.04 -4.26 16.59
N ILE A 338 -38.16 -4.36 15.27
CA ILE A 338 -37.28 -3.65 14.31
C ILE A 338 -37.25 -2.13 14.54
N ALA A 339 -38.36 -1.54 15.02
CA ALA A 339 -38.43 -0.11 15.31
C ALA A 339 -37.51 0.32 16.48
N VAL A 340 -37.25 -0.58 17.43
CA VAL A 340 -36.29 -0.34 18.52
C VAL A 340 -34.87 -0.49 18.01
N VAL A 341 -34.64 -1.50 17.17
CA VAL A 341 -33.33 -1.88 16.62
C VAL A 341 -32.78 -0.80 15.66
N ASP A 342 -33.63 -0.23 14.81
CA ASP A 342 -33.27 0.84 13.88
C ASP A 342 -33.31 2.25 14.50
N GLY A 343 -33.83 2.37 15.73
CA GLY A 343 -33.94 3.63 16.47
C GLY A 343 -35.01 4.58 15.91
N SER A 344 -35.97 4.08 15.13
CA SER A 344 -37.02 4.89 14.50
C SER A 344 -38.15 5.27 15.45
N VAL A 345 -38.30 4.60 16.59
CA VAL A 345 -39.28 4.93 17.66
C VAL A 345 -38.59 5.17 18.99
N ASP A 346 -39.19 6.04 19.80
CA ASP A 346 -38.93 6.05 21.23
C ASP A 346 -39.45 4.75 21.86
N SER A 347 -38.66 4.15 22.75
CA SER A 347 -38.98 2.88 23.42
C SER A 347 -39.05 3.06 24.93
N ASP A 348 -39.88 2.26 25.58
CA ASP A 348 -39.89 2.14 27.03
C ASP A 348 -38.58 1.51 27.49
N LEU A 349 -38.07 1.93 28.66
CA LEU A 349 -36.91 1.33 29.31
C LEU A 349 -37.31 0.74 30.66
N PHE A 350 -36.99 -0.53 30.86
CA PHE A 350 -37.08 -1.22 32.14
C PHE A 350 -35.68 -1.66 32.57
N VAL A 351 -35.29 -1.33 33.79
CA VAL A 351 -34.02 -1.78 34.39
C VAL A 351 -34.35 -2.77 35.51
N VAL A 352 -33.86 -4.00 35.39
CA VAL A 352 -34.13 -5.08 36.33
C VAL A 352 -32.84 -5.41 37.09
N SER A 353 -32.92 -5.40 38.42
CA SER A 353 -31.82 -5.81 39.29
C SER A 353 -31.61 -7.31 39.21
N ARG A 354 -30.34 -7.73 39.20
CA ARG A 354 -29.95 -9.14 39.30
C ARG A 354 -30.05 -9.73 40.69
N GLU A 355 -30.19 -8.91 41.73
CA GLU A 355 -30.29 -9.37 43.11
C GLU A 355 -31.59 -10.16 43.29
N PRO A 356 -31.56 -11.43 43.74
CA PRO A 356 -32.77 -12.19 44.00
C PRO A 356 -33.58 -11.59 45.17
N PRO A 357 -34.92 -11.48 45.05
CA PRO A 357 -35.72 -11.72 43.86
C PRO A 357 -35.53 -10.60 42.82
N LEU A 358 -35.40 -10.99 41.54
CA LEU A 358 -35.33 -10.04 40.43
C LEU A 358 -36.55 -9.12 40.47
N LYS A 359 -36.28 -7.81 40.43
CA LYS A 359 -37.30 -6.76 40.48
C LYS A 359 -36.94 -5.61 39.57
N THR A 360 -37.94 -4.94 39.04
CA THR A 360 -37.71 -3.73 38.26
C THR A 360 -37.33 -2.60 39.22
N ILE A 361 -36.13 -2.03 39.02
CA ILE A 361 -35.59 -0.94 39.85
C ILE A 361 -35.79 0.43 39.21
N HIS A 362 -36.00 0.47 37.90
CA HIS A 362 -36.29 1.70 37.16
C HIS A 362 -37.19 1.43 35.96
N GLN A 363 -38.10 2.36 35.68
CA GLN A 363 -38.96 2.38 34.50
C GLN A 363 -38.99 3.80 33.94
N ASP A 364 -38.80 3.92 32.64
CA ASP A 364 -38.97 5.15 31.86
C ASP A 364 -39.89 4.85 30.69
N ILE A 365 -41.15 5.26 30.81
CA ILE A 365 -42.20 4.99 29.81
C ILE A 365 -42.27 6.16 28.84
N LYS A 366 -42.07 5.88 27.56
CA LYS A 366 -42.09 6.89 26.50
C LYS A 366 -43.44 6.93 25.81
N GLU A 367 -43.77 8.11 25.27
CA GLU A 367 -44.94 8.30 24.42
C GLU A 367 -44.69 7.62 23.06
N LYS A 368 -45.42 6.54 22.78
CA LYS A 368 -45.26 5.74 21.56
C LYS A 368 -46.34 6.12 20.56
N ASN A 369 -45.97 6.91 19.56
CA ASN A 369 -46.91 7.47 18.58
C ASN A 369 -47.24 6.51 17.41
N LYS A 370 -46.45 5.46 17.25
CA LYS A 370 -46.51 4.56 16.10
C LYS A 370 -46.08 3.15 16.50
N LYS A 371 -46.60 2.16 15.79
CA LYS A 371 -46.14 0.76 15.87
C LYS A 371 -45.98 0.17 14.48
N LEU A 372 -45.14 -0.86 14.37
CA LEU A 372 -44.98 -1.64 13.14
C LEU A 372 -45.70 -2.98 13.28
N VAL A 373 -46.47 -3.35 12.26
CA VAL A 373 -47.22 -4.61 12.19
C VAL A 373 -47.10 -5.23 10.79
N CYS A 374 -47.27 -6.54 10.69
CA CYS A 374 -47.31 -7.23 9.40
C CYS A 374 -48.76 -7.38 8.92
N TYR A 375 -48.99 -7.04 7.65
CA TYR A 375 -50.22 -7.38 6.94
C TYR A 375 -49.88 -8.31 5.77
N PRO A 376 -50.66 -9.39 5.54
CA PRO A 376 -50.34 -10.41 4.53
C PRO A 376 -50.07 -9.88 3.11
N LEU A 377 -50.74 -8.80 2.69
CA LEU A 377 -50.61 -8.24 1.32
C LEU A 377 -49.82 -6.94 1.26
N GLU A 378 -49.70 -6.21 2.38
CA GLU A 378 -49.12 -4.86 2.41
C GLU A 378 -47.69 -4.86 3.01
N GLY A 379 -47.21 -6.00 3.50
CA GLY A 379 -45.89 -6.13 4.10
C GLY A 379 -45.84 -5.60 5.53
N VAL A 380 -44.73 -4.96 5.89
CA VAL A 380 -44.59 -4.27 7.18
C VAL A 380 -45.17 -2.88 7.07
N CYS A 381 -46.24 -2.61 7.82
CA CYS A 381 -46.92 -1.34 7.81
C CYS A 381 -46.71 -0.59 9.12
N ARG A 382 -46.53 0.72 8.99
CA ARG A 382 -46.54 1.65 10.12
C ARG A 382 -47.98 2.06 10.41
N VAL A 383 -48.40 1.84 11.65
CA VAL A 383 -49.72 2.22 12.14
C VAL A 383 -49.54 3.28 13.22
N ASP A 384 -50.17 4.43 13.02
CA ASP A 384 -50.20 5.49 14.03
C ASP A 384 -51.12 5.10 15.18
N LEU A 385 -50.65 5.31 16.40
CA LEU A 385 -51.41 5.06 17.62
C LEU A 385 -52.15 6.36 17.96
N THR A 386 -53.47 6.38 17.78
CA THR A 386 -54.28 7.59 17.92
C THR A 386 -54.98 7.72 19.28
N GLU A 387 -55.08 6.63 20.05
CA GLU A 387 -55.68 6.62 21.38
C GLU A 387 -54.63 6.97 22.44
N ASP A 388 -54.81 8.10 23.14
CA ASP A 388 -53.88 8.60 24.16
C ASP A 388 -53.61 7.60 25.29
N ASP A 389 -54.61 6.76 25.62
CA ASP A 389 -54.49 5.71 26.62
C ASP A 389 -53.47 4.63 26.20
N VAL A 390 -53.32 4.32 24.91
CA VAL A 390 -52.37 3.31 24.41
C VAL A 390 -50.96 3.88 24.22
N ARG A 391 -50.86 5.15 23.83
CA ARG A 391 -49.57 5.84 23.56
C ARG A 391 -48.69 5.96 24.81
N ASN A 392 -49.33 6.20 25.95
CA ASN A 392 -48.65 6.44 27.23
C ASN A 392 -48.55 5.18 28.12
N GLN A 393 -49.14 4.07 27.69
CA GLN A 393 -49.07 2.81 28.42
C GLN A 393 -47.73 2.09 28.19
N PRO A 394 -47.26 1.32 29.18
CA PRO A 394 -46.09 0.48 29.02
C PRO A 394 -46.37 -0.66 28.03
N SER A 395 -45.46 -0.89 27.10
CA SER A 395 -45.55 -1.95 26.08
C SER A 395 -45.40 -3.38 26.64
N ILE A 396 -44.89 -3.51 27.85
CA ILE A 396 -44.81 -4.75 28.64
C ILE A 396 -45.12 -4.46 30.10
N ASN A 397 -45.61 -5.45 30.83
CA ASN A 397 -45.80 -5.36 32.27
C ASN A 397 -44.55 -5.79 33.06
N GLU A 398 -44.55 -5.52 34.37
CA GLU A 398 -43.41 -5.82 35.25
C GLU A 398 -43.06 -7.33 35.30
N GLN A 399 -44.06 -8.20 35.30
CA GLN A 399 -43.85 -9.65 35.31
C GLN A 399 -43.17 -10.13 34.01
N GLN A 400 -43.55 -9.55 32.87
CA GLN A 400 -42.90 -9.80 31.59
C GLN A 400 -41.47 -9.28 31.60
N ALA A 401 -41.21 -8.09 32.14
CA ALA A 401 -39.85 -7.54 32.27
C ALA A 401 -38.94 -8.47 33.12
N VAL A 402 -39.44 -8.97 34.26
CA VAL A 402 -38.70 -9.94 35.09
C VAL A 402 -38.46 -11.26 34.35
N THR A 403 -39.45 -11.77 33.60
CA THR A 403 -39.31 -13.01 32.83
C THR A 403 -38.26 -12.87 31.71
N LEU A 404 -38.27 -11.74 31.00
CA LEU A 404 -37.26 -11.41 29.99
C LEU A 404 -35.86 -11.30 30.62
N ALA A 405 -35.74 -10.68 31.79
CA ALA A 405 -34.47 -10.60 32.51
C ALA A 405 -33.94 -11.99 32.93
N GLN A 406 -34.81 -12.89 33.39
CA GLN A 406 -34.43 -14.28 33.69
C GLN A 406 -33.90 -15.02 32.45
N MET A 407 -34.55 -14.83 31.30
CA MET A 407 -34.09 -15.40 30.03
C MET A 407 -32.73 -14.84 29.63
N ALA A 408 -32.53 -13.53 29.74
CA ALA A 408 -31.27 -12.87 29.41
C ALA A 408 -30.10 -13.34 30.28
N ILE A 409 -30.32 -13.49 31.60
CA ILE A 409 -29.32 -14.03 32.53
C ILE A 409 -28.99 -15.48 32.15
N ARG A 410 -30.00 -16.31 31.84
CA ARG A 410 -29.78 -17.70 31.43
C ARG A 410 -28.98 -17.81 30.13
N ILE A 411 -29.21 -16.91 29.17
CA ILE A 411 -28.45 -16.86 27.91
C ILE A 411 -27.01 -16.41 28.20
N GLU A 412 -26.81 -15.36 29.00
CA GLU A 412 -25.47 -14.94 29.44
C GLU A 412 -24.71 -16.04 30.17
N ASP A 413 -25.33 -16.73 31.13
CA ASP A 413 -24.70 -17.80 31.89
C ASP A 413 -24.21 -18.94 30.98
N HIS A 414 -24.94 -19.21 29.89
CA HIS A 414 -24.57 -20.23 28.91
C HIS A 414 -23.37 -19.81 28.05
N TYR A 415 -23.32 -18.55 27.61
CA TYR A 415 -22.24 -18.04 26.76
C TYR A 415 -21.02 -17.56 27.56
N GLY A 416 -21.17 -17.25 28.85
CA GLY A 416 -20.13 -16.73 29.72
C GLY A 416 -19.78 -15.25 29.48
N THR A 417 -20.46 -14.58 28.55
CA THR A 417 -20.25 -13.18 28.19
C THR A 417 -21.58 -12.42 28.17
N PRO A 418 -21.60 -11.11 28.48
CA PRO A 418 -22.79 -10.28 28.36
C PRO A 418 -23.40 -10.35 26.95
N GLN A 419 -24.72 -10.21 26.84
CA GLN A 419 -25.47 -10.46 25.62
C GLN A 419 -26.38 -9.28 25.25
N ASP A 420 -26.50 -9.05 23.95
CA ASP A 420 -27.48 -8.21 23.27
C ASP A 420 -28.50 -9.13 22.57
N ILE A 421 -29.76 -9.05 22.99
CA ILE A 421 -30.82 -10.03 22.67
C ILE A 421 -32.03 -9.33 22.08
N GLU A 422 -32.45 -9.73 20.88
CA GLU A 422 -33.72 -9.31 20.30
C GLU A 422 -34.84 -10.27 20.69
N TRP A 423 -36.01 -9.74 21.00
CA TRP A 423 -37.16 -10.53 21.44
C TRP A 423 -38.50 -9.97 20.94
N ALA A 424 -39.52 -10.83 20.91
CA ALA A 424 -40.91 -10.44 20.70
C ALA A 424 -41.84 -11.23 21.62
N ILE A 425 -42.93 -10.59 22.05
CA ILE A 425 -44.05 -11.23 22.73
C ILE A 425 -45.18 -11.36 21.72
N SER A 426 -45.63 -12.58 21.46
CA SER A 426 -46.77 -12.84 20.57
C SER A 426 -48.07 -12.31 21.18
N LYS A 427 -49.11 -12.11 20.37
CA LYS A 427 -50.46 -11.80 20.88
C LYS A 427 -51.03 -12.86 21.83
N LYS A 428 -50.47 -14.07 21.82
CA LYS A 428 -50.82 -15.16 22.76
C LYS A 428 -50.07 -15.05 24.10
N GLY A 429 -49.14 -14.09 24.23
CA GLY A 429 -48.33 -13.88 25.43
C GLY A 429 -47.04 -14.71 25.48
N GLU A 430 -46.69 -15.40 24.39
CA GLU A 430 -45.48 -16.22 24.33
C GLU A 430 -44.27 -15.35 24.00
N ILE A 431 -43.18 -15.46 24.77
CA ILE A 431 -41.92 -14.79 24.48
C ILE A 431 -41.14 -15.63 23.47
N HIS A 432 -40.61 -14.99 22.43
CA HIS A 432 -39.72 -15.57 21.44
C HIS A 432 -38.40 -14.79 21.41
N ILE A 433 -37.28 -15.51 21.41
CA ILE A 433 -35.95 -14.94 21.15
C ILE A 433 -35.70 -14.92 19.64
N LEU A 434 -35.30 -13.77 19.12
CA LEU A 434 -35.17 -13.51 17.69
C LEU A 434 -33.73 -13.32 17.24
N GLN A 435 -32.83 -12.94 18.15
CA GLN A 435 -31.37 -12.90 17.96
C GLN A 435 -30.68 -12.86 19.33
N SER A 436 -29.43 -13.33 19.40
CA SER A 436 -28.52 -13.07 20.53
C SER A 436 -27.10 -12.95 20.01
N ARG A 437 -26.33 -12.01 20.58
CA ARG A 437 -24.92 -11.81 20.28
C ARG A 437 -24.15 -11.26 21.49
N PRO A 438 -22.82 -11.40 21.53
CA PRO A 438 -22.01 -10.79 22.59
C PRO A 438 -22.20 -9.26 22.65
N LEU A 439 -22.39 -8.75 23.85
CA LEU A 439 -22.47 -7.32 24.13
C LEU A 439 -21.09 -6.77 24.48
N LEU A 440 -20.63 -5.80 23.70
CA LEU A 440 -19.44 -5.00 24.02
C LEU A 440 -19.76 -4.00 25.14
N GLN A 441 -19.18 -4.23 26.32
CA GLN A 441 -19.26 -3.30 27.45
C GLN A 441 -18.10 -2.30 27.41
N MET A 442 -18.39 -1.06 27.76
CA MET A 442 -17.40 0.00 27.89
C MET A 442 -17.04 0.24 29.37
N GLU A 443 -15.81 0.68 29.61
CA GLU A 443 -15.40 1.15 30.93
C GLU A 443 -15.83 2.62 31.10
N SER A 444 -16.63 2.88 32.15
CA SER A 444 -17.10 4.23 32.47
C SER A 444 -15.92 5.08 32.97
N LEU A 445 -15.32 5.87 32.08
CA LEU A 445 -14.30 6.84 32.46
C LEU A 445 -14.98 8.03 33.16
N LYS A 446 -15.08 8.00 34.50
CA LYS A 446 -15.35 9.21 35.28
C LYS A 446 -14.26 10.23 34.98
N GLN A 447 -14.59 11.30 34.27
CA GLN A 447 -13.65 12.40 34.06
C GLN A 447 -13.56 13.26 35.32
N ASP A 448 -12.50 13.08 36.11
CA ASP A 448 -12.06 14.11 37.04
C ASP A 448 -11.47 15.29 36.25
N LEU A 449 -12.28 16.33 36.08
CA LEU A 449 -11.88 17.60 35.47
C LEU A 449 -11.27 18.51 36.55
N PRO A 450 -10.06 19.08 36.34
CA PRO A 450 -9.47 20.08 37.22
C PRO A 450 -10.41 21.28 37.43
N GLU A 451 -10.47 21.83 38.64
CA GLU A 451 -11.41 22.93 38.98
C GLU A 451 -11.26 24.16 38.06
N GLY A 452 -10.02 24.50 37.65
CA GLY A 452 -9.76 25.59 36.71
C GLY A 452 -10.30 25.35 35.29
N PHE A 453 -10.52 24.10 34.90
CA PHE A 453 -11.13 23.75 33.61
C PHE A 453 -12.66 23.84 33.66
N LYS A 454 -13.29 23.47 34.79
CA LYS A 454 -14.76 23.56 34.99
C LYS A 454 -15.29 24.99 34.81
N ALA A 455 -14.51 26.00 35.15
CA ALA A 455 -14.87 27.41 34.99
C ALA A 455 -14.87 27.86 33.51
N LYS A 456 -13.80 27.57 32.75
CA LYS A 456 -13.71 27.86 31.30
C LYS A 456 -14.67 27.03 30.46
N GLN A 457 -15.04 25.84 30.94
CA GLN A 457 -16.00 24.96 30.27
C GLN A 457 -17.40 25.60 30.15
N LYS A 458 -17.84 26.42 31.11
CA LYS A 458 -19.16 27.06 31.04
C LYS A 458 -19.31 28.05 29.87
N GLU A 459 -18.23 28.67 29.42
CA GLU A 459 -18.26 29.69 28.37
C GLU A 459 -18.29 29.12 26.95
N THR A 460 -17.84 27.87 26.77
CA THR A 460 -17.71 27.24 25.45
C THR A 460 -18.86 26.29 25.12
N VAL A 461 -19.65 25.85 26.12
CA VAL A 461 -20.67 24.83 25.90
C VAL A 461 -21.89 25.39 25.16
N ILE A 462 -22.22 24.77 24.03
CA ILE A 462 -23.40 25.07 23.20
C ILE A 462 -24.60 24.23 23.69
N LEU A 463 -24.36 22.94 23.95
CA LEU A 463 -25.35 21.94 24.33
C LEU A 463 -24.80 21.01 25.41
N LYS A 464 -25.69 20.55 26.30
CA LYS A 464 -25.42 19.52 27.32
C LYS A 464 -26.53 18.50 27.33
N GLY A 465 -26.21 17.28 27.75
CA GLY A 465 -27.16 16.18 27.87
C GLY A 465 -26.98 15.16 26.74
N GLY A 466 -28.06 14.44 26.44
CA GLY A 466 -28.01 13.28 25.56
C GLY A 466 -27.45 12.03 26.24
N ILE A 467 -27.33 10.98 25.43
CA ILE A 467 -26.92 9.63 25.81
C ILE A 467 -25.59 9.34 25.13
N THR A 468 -24.59 8.96 25.91
CA THR A 468 -23.28 8.56 25.38
C THR A 468 -23.41 7.20 24.70
N ALA A 469 -23.38 7.18 23.36
CA ALA A 469 -23.37 5.94 22.58
C ALA A 469 -21.95 5.34 22.50
N CYS A 470 -20.94 6.20 22.37
CA CYS A 470 -19.53 5.86 22.47
C CYS A 470 -18.77 7.00 23.18
N PRO A 471 -18.04 6.73 24.27
CA PRO A 471 -17.26 7.75 24.98
C PRO A 471 -16.08 8.26 24.16
N GLY A 472 -15.50 9.39 24.59
CA GLY A 472 -14.35 10.03 23.96
C GLY A 472 -14.64 11.50 23.65
N ALA A 473 -13.65 12.17 23.07
CA ALA A 473 -13.78 13.55 22.61
C ALA A 473 -13.13 13.72 21.24
N ALA A 474 -13.75 14.53 20.38
CA ALA A 474 -13.28 14.81 19.03
C ALA A 474 -13.63 16.23 18.59
N CYS A 475 -12.90 16.76 17.62
CA CYS A 475 -13.13 18.07 17.05
C CYS A 475 -13.27 17.96 15.53
N GLY A 476 -14.25 18.67 14.98
CA GLY A 476 -14.55 18.64 13.55
C GLY A 476 -15.51 19.76 13.17
N THR A 477 -15.67 19.96 11.86
CA THR A 477 -16.69 20.86 11.30
C THR A 477 -18.01 20.13 11.21
N VAL A 478 -19.10 20.71 11.71
CA VAL A 478 -20.44 20.14 11.62
C VAL A 478 -20.84 19.95 10.16
N CYS A 479 -21.34 18.76 9.84
CA CYS A 479 -21.96 18.44 8.58
C CYS A 479 -23.25 17.64 8.86
N THR A 480 -24.37 18.27 8.53
CA THR A 480 -25.72 17.70 8.65
C THR A 480 -25.99 16.79 7.46
N VAL A 481 -26.47 15.58 7.75
CA VAL A 481 -26.79 14.55 6.76
C VAL A 481 -28.23 14.09 7.02
N ASP A 482 -29.11 14.35 6.04
CA ASP A 482 -30.53 13.99 6.10
C ASP A 482 -30.94 13.04 4.96
N SER A 483 -30.19 13.03 3.85
CA SER A 483 -30.48 12.28 2.65
C SER A 483 -29.27 11.45 2.17
N GLY A 484 -29.51 10.53 1.22
CA GLY A 484 -28.43 9.75 0.62
C GLY A 484 -27.45 10.59 -0.21
N LEU A 485 -27.90 11.74 -0.76
CA LEU A 485 -27.03 12.64 -1.54
C LEU A 485 -25.97 13.31 -0.67
N ASP A 486 -26.31 13.62 0.59
CA ASP A 486 -25.41 14.26 1.55
C ASP A 486 -24.20 13.37 1.89
N ILE A 487 -24.29 12.05 1.67
CA ILE A 487 -23.19 11.11 1.86
C ILE A 487 -22.04 11.44 0.89
N LEU A 488 -22.35 11.87 -0.34
CA LEU A 488 -21.36 12.18 -1.38
C LEU A 488 -20.55 13.43 -1.01
N GLU A 489 -21.20 14.43 -0.42
CA GLU A 489 -20.59 15.72 -0.07
C GLU A 489 -19.96 15.75 1.32
N PHE A 490 -20.10 14.68 2.12
CA PHE A 490 -19.62 14.64 3.50
C PHE A 490 -18.10 14.81 3.58
N PRO A 491 -17.54 15.82 4.27
CA PRO A 491 -16.09 16.02 4.31
C PRO A 491 -15.35 15.04 5.24
N GLU A 492 -14.08 14.76 4.94
CA GLU A 492 -13.22 14.00 5.85
C GLU A 492 -12.91 14.80 7.13
N GLY A 493 -12.98 14.15 8.28
CA GLY A 493 -12.82 14.75 9.61
C GLY A 493 -14.06 15.53 10.12
N ALA A 494 -15.16 15.57 9.39
CA ALA A 494 -16.36 16.30 9.78
C ALA A 494 -17.09 15.65 10.98
N MET A 495 -17.86 16.45 11.72
CA MET A 495 -18.76 15.98 12.77
C MET A 495 -20.12 15.65 12.14
N LEU A 496 -20.50 14.37 12.16
CA LEU A 496 -21.77 13.91 11.61
C LEU A 496 -22.91 14.38 12.51
N LEU A 497 -23.78 15.24 11.98
CA LEU A 497 -25.02 15.65 12.61
C LEU A 497 -26.19 15.06 11.82
N THR A 498 -27.12 14.37 12.49
CA THR A 498 -28.29 13.81 11.81
C THR A 498 -29.49 13.75 12.75
N ARG A 499 -30.70 13.69 12.20
CA ARG A 499 -31.93 13.58 13.00
C ARG A 499 -32.04 12.24 13.72
N GLU A 500 -31.83 11.15 12.99
CA GLU A 500 -32.03 9.77 13.46
C GLU A 500 -30.77 8.93 13.27
N ALA A 501 -30.51 8.03 14.22
CA ALA A 501 -29.33 7.16 14.25
C ALA A 501 -29.44 5.96 13.27
N HIS A 502 -29.77 6.23 12.00
CA HIS A 502 -30.04 5.20 11.00
C HIS A 502 -28.76 4.43 10.58
N PRO A 503 -28.80 3.08 10.42
CA PRO A 503 -27.63 2.26 10.05
C PRO A 503 -26.92 2.70 8.76
N ARG A 504 -27.67 3.21 7.78
CA ARG A 504 -27.16 3.76 6.51
C ARG A 504 -25.97 4.74 6.66
N TRP A 505 -25.87 5.45 7.79
CA TRP A 505 -24.78 6.40 8.07
C TRP A 505 -23.46 5.71 8.45
N ALA A 506 -23.46 4.38 8.61
CA ALA A 506 -22.26 3.60 8.89
C ALA A 506 -21.13 3.80 7.87
N SER A 507 -21.47 4.10 6.60
CA SER A 507 -20.48 4.39 5.54
C SER A 507 -19.69 5.68 5.80
N LEU A 508 -20.20 6.60 6.64
CA LEU A 508 -19.54 7.87 6.95
C LEU A 508 -18.60 7.77 8.16
N LEU A 509 -18.65 6.71 8.95
CA LEU A 509 -17.92 6.62 10.24
C LEU A 509 -16.40 6.60 10.09
N SER A 510 -15.89 6.10 8.95
CA SER A 510 -14.46 6.16 8.65
C SER A 510 -13.98 7.61 8.47
N ARG A 511 -14.82 8.45 7.87
CA ARG A 511 -14.57 9.86 7.56
C ARG A 511 -14.94 10.80 8.71
N ALA A 512 -15.90 10.44 9.54
CA ALA A 512 -16.37 11.28 10.64
C ALA A 512 -15.33 11.34 11.78
N SER A 513 -15.29 12.49 12.47
CA SER A 513 -14.55 12.68 13.73
C SER A 513 -15.42 12.41 14.96
N GLY A 514 -16.75 12.55 14.84
CA GLY A 514 -17.72 12.17 15.87
C GLY A 514 -19.16 12.21 15.33
N ILE A 515 -20.10 11.70 16.13
CA ILE A 515 -21.54 11.60 15.78
C ILE A 515 -22.40 12.34 16.79
N ILE A 516 -23.36 13.12 16.30
CA ILE A 516 -24.39 13.78 17.08
C ILE A 516 -25.75 13.44 16.46
N THR A 517 -26.69 12.92 17.26
CA THR A 517 -28.07 12.69 16.81
C THR A 517 -29.10 13.35 17.72
N GLU A 518 -30.20 13.84 17.16
CA GLU A 518 -31.32 14.37 17.96
C GLU A 518 -32.19 13.27 18.56
N HIS A 519 -32.39 12.18 17.83
CA HIS A 519 -33.14 11.00 18.24
C HIS A 519 -32.28 9.74 18.16
N GLY A 520 -32.69 8.71 18.89
CA GLY A 520 -32.04 7.40 18.92
C GLY A 520 -31.52 7.04 20.31
N SER A 521 -31.57 5.75 20.60
CA SER A 521 -31.11 5.18 21.86
C SER A 521 -29.67 4.67 21.75
N PHE A 522 -29.03 4.38 22.89
CA PHE A 522 -27.75 3.66 22.92
C PHE A 522 -27.85 2.24 22.33
N ALA A 523 -29.09 1.76 22.11
CA ALA A 523 -29.41 0.42 21.70
C ALA A 523 -29.42 0.20 20.18
N GLY A 524 -29.34 1.26 19.38
CA GLY A 524 -29.43 1.16 17.92
C GLY A 524 -28.14 0.64 17.27
N HIS A 525 -28.27 0.09 16.06
CA HIS A 525 -27.14 -0.42 15.27
C HIS A 525 -26.01 0.59 15.08
N LEU A 526 -26.32 1.86 14.78
CA LEU A 526 -25.30 2.89 14.59
C LEU A 526 -24.46 3.10 15.85
N ALA A 527 -25.04 2.95 17.05
CA ALA A 527 -24.30 3.03 18.31
C ALA A 527 -23.29 1.89 18.45
N SER A 528 -23.69 0.66 18.09
CA SER A 528 -22.79 -0.50 18.08
C SER A 528 -21.64 -0.32 17.11
N VAL A 529 -21.91 0.11 15.87
CA VAL A 529 -20.86 0.36 14.88
C VAL A 529 -19.96 1.54 15.32
N ALA A 530 -20.51 2.61 15.90
CA ALA A 530 -19.70 3.72 16.42
C ALA A 530 -18.69 3.25 17.50
N ARG A 531 -19.12 2.36 18.41
CA ARG A 531 -18.24 1.76 19.42
C ARG A 531 -17.13 0.92 18.79
N GLU A 532 -17.43 0.13 17.78
CA GLU A 532 -16.42 -0.66 17.05
C GLU A 532 -15.36 0.19 16.33
N PHE A 533 -15.73 1.40 15.91
CA PHE A 533 -14.83 2.37 15.28
C PHE A 533 -14.12 3.28 16.31
N GLY A 534 -14.45 3.13 17.60
CA GLY A 534 -13.96 4.01 18.67
C GLY A 534 -14.33 5.48 18.43
N LEU A 535 -15.45 5.74 17.75
CA LEU A 535 -15.83 7.07 17.30
C LEU A 535 -16.72 7.75 18.36
N PRO A 536 -16.31 8.90 18.96
CA PRO A 536 -17.11 9.58 19.96
C PRO A 536 -18.52 9.90 19.44
N ALA A 537 -19.54 9.47 20.18
CA ALA A 537 -20.92 9.54 19.72
C ALA A 537 -21.88 9.91 20.86
N LEU A 538 -22.68 10.95 20.64
CA LEU A 538 -23.68 11.45 21.58
C LEU A 538 -25.05 11.51 20.91
N PHE A 539 -25.96 10.66 21.37
CA PHE A 539 -27.30 10.51 20.79
C PHE A 539 -28.35 11.19 21.67
N SER A 540 -29.57 11.35 21.16
CA SER A 540 -30.67 11.98 21.91
C SER A 540 -30.35 13.39 22.41
N VAL A 541 -29.62 14.19 21.61
CA VAL A 541 -29.25 15.58 21.96
C VAL A 541 -30.34 16.52 21.43
N SER A 542 -31.35 16.78 22.26
CA SER A 542 -32.50 17.59 21.85
C SER A 542 -32.11 19.00 21.40
N GLY A 543 -32.56 19.40 20.21
CA GLY A 543 -32.31 20.72 19.62
C GLY A 543 -30.91 20.90 19.01
N ALA A 544 -30.17 19.81 18.77
CA ALA A 544 -28.89 19.85 18.09
C ALA A 544 -28.99 20.42 16.67
N LEU A 545 -29.99 20.02 15.88
CA LEU A 545 -30.18 20.50 14.50
C LEU A 545 -30.51 22.00 14.45
N ASN A 546 -31.10 22.54 15.51
CA ASN A 546 -31.47 23.96 15.59
C ASN A 546 -30.32 24.86 16.06
N LYS A 547 -29.34 24.32 16.82
CA LYS A 547 -28.27 25.11 17.44
C LYS A 547 -26.91 24.98 16.75
N LEU A 548 -26.72 23.94 15.95
CA LEU A 548 -25.48 23.66 15.22
C LEU A 548 -25.73 23.88 13.73
N ASN A 549 -24.85 24.64 13.07
CA ASN A 549 -24.94 24.92 11.64
C ASN A 549 -23.84 24.20 10.87
N ASN A 550 -24.11 23.87 9.60
CA ASN A 550 -23.08 23.35 8.71
C ASN A 550 -21.86 24.28 8.64
N GLY A 551 -20.67 23.69 8.81
CA GLY A 551 -19.39 24.41 8.84
C GLY A 551 -18.96 24.90 10.22
N ASP A 552 -19.81 24.82 11.26
CA ASP A 552 -19.42 25.19 12.62
C ASP A 552 -18.29 24.27 13.11
N GLN A 553 -17.17 24.84 13.54
CA GLN A 553 -16.14 24.05 14.22
C GLN A 553 -16.54 23.83 15.68
N ILE A 554 -16.64 22.56 16.09
CA ILE A 554 -17.03 22.18 17.45
C ILE A 554 -16.11 21.10 18.01
N THR A 555 -16.09 21.00 19.34
CA THR A 555 -15.53 19.84 20.06
C THR A 555 -16.68 19.09 20.74
N LEU A 556 -16.85 17.82 20.35
CA LEU A 556 -17.77 16.89 21.01
C LEU A 556 -17.04 16.24 22.20
N ASP A 557 -17.64 16.32 23.38
CA ASP A 557 -17.25 15.56 24.57
C ASP A 557 -18.35 14.54 24.87
N ALA A 558 -18.26 13.36 24.26
CA ALA A 558 -19.24 12.31 24.43
C ALA A 558 -19.18 11.72 25.85
N THR A 559 -18.00 11.71 26.49
CA THR A 559 -17.83 11.28 27.88
C THR A 559 -18.47 12.27 28.85
N GLY A 560 -18.24 13.57 28.67
CA GLY A 560 -18.81 14.64 29.48
C GLY A 560 -20.25 15.03 29.12
N ARG A 561 -20.81 14.45 28.04
CA ARG A 561 -22.14 14.74 27.49
C ARG A 561 -22.34 16.23 27.20
N SER A 562 -21.37 16.82 26.50
CA SER A 562 -21.41 18.23 26.11
C SER A 562 -20.80 18.49 24.74
N ILE A 563 -21.28 19.55 24.10
CA ILE A 563 -20.80 20.05 22.81
C ILE A 563 -20.26 21.46 23.02
N HIS A 564 -19.02 21.70 22.60
CA HIS A 564 -18.30 22.95 22.79
C HIS A 564 -18.08 23.67 21.47
N LYS A 565 -18.14 25.00 21.52
CA LYS A 565 -17.77 25.88 20.41
C LYS A 565 -16.25 25.88 20.21
N GLY A 566 -15.82 25.69 18.97
CA GLY A 566 -14.42 25.67 18.58
C GLY A 566 -13.66 24.43 19.05
N ARG A 567 -12.33 24.48 18.92
CA ARG A 567 -11.41 23.42 19.30
C ARG A 567 -10.98 23.54 20.77
N VAL A 568 -11.20 22.48 21.56
CA VAL A 568 -10.87 22.45 22.99
C VAL A 568 -9.75 21.44 23.27
N GLU A 569 -8.50 21.88 23.27
CA GLU A 569 -7.33 20.98 23.27
C GLU A 569 -7.20 20.07 24.49
N TYR A 570 -7.64 20.53 25.66
CA TYR A 570 -7.56 19.70 26.86
C TYR A 570 -8.41 18.42 26.74
N LEU A 571 -9.59 18.50 26.13
CA LEU A 571 -10.47 17.34 25.91
C LEU A 571 -9.86 16.40 24.87
N LEU A 572 -9.28 16.97 23.80
CA LEU A 572 -8.64 16.21 22.73
C LEU A 572 -7.36 15.49 23.18
N ASN A 573 -6.56 16.12 24.04
CA ASN A 573 -5.34 15.50 24.58
C ASN A 573 -5.62 14.35 25.55
N LYS A 574 -6.79 14.34 26.20
CA LYS A 574 -7.24 13.22 27.05
C LYS A 574 -7.92 12.10 26.26
N ALA A 575 -8.41 12.38 25.05
CA ALA A 575 -9.06 11.37 24.23
C ALA A 575 -8.04 10.32 23.77
N LYS A 576 -8.43 9.04 23.81
CA LYS A 576 -7.64 7.98 23.18
C LYS A 576 -7.55 8.27 21.67
N GLN A 577 -6.37 8.10 21.09
CA GLN A 577 -6.21 8.19 19.64
C GLN A 577 -6.96 7.05 18.95
N LYS A 578 -7.60 7.34 17.82
CA LYS A 578 -8.28 6.35 16.97
C LYS A 578 -7.24 5.35 16.47
N GLU A 579 -7.34 4.09 16.89
CA GLU A 579 -6.50 3.01 16.38
C GLU A 579 -6.92 2.65 14.95
N CYS A 580 -5.94 2.38 14.08
CA CYS A 580 -6.22 1.96 12.72
C CYS A 580 -6.67 0.49 12.71
N LEU A 581 -7.98 0.27 12.47
CA LEU A 581 -8.61 -1.06 12.43
C LEU A 581 -8.03 -2.00 11.37
N MET A 582 -7.28 -1.47 10.40
CA MET A 582 -6.62 -2.25 9.35
C MET A 582 -5.44 -3.07 9.89
N ILE A 583 -4.73 -2.59 10.91
CA ILE A 583 -3.52 -3.26 11.41
C ILE A 583 -3.90 -4.57 12.09
N GLY A 584 -3.27 -5.68 11.68
CA GLY A 584 -3.58 -7.02 12.19
C GLY A 584 -4.82 -7.67 11.55
N SER A 585 -5.50 -6.99 10.63
CA SER A 585 -6.61 -7.56 9.87
C SER A 585 -6.14 -8.66 8.89
N PRO A 586 -7.05 -9.53 8.40
CA PRO A 586 -6.71 -10.53 7.38
C PRO A 586 -6.07 -9.97 6.11
N VAL A 587 -6.53 -8.81 5.63
CA VAL A 587 -5.94 -8.14 4.45
C VAL A 587 -4.53 -7.61 4.76
N HIS A 588 -4.33 -7.03 5.95
CA HIS A 588 -3.01 -6.54 6.38
C HIS A 588 -2.00 -7.67 6.57
N GLU A 589 -2.38 -8.76 7.22
CA GLU A 589 -1.51 -9.92 7.38
C GLU A 589 -1.18 -10.58 6.02
N THR A 590 -2.09 -10.53 5.05
CA THR A 590 -1.82 -10.99 3.67
C THR A 590 -0.77 -10.10 2.99
N LEU A 591 -0.93 -8.76 3.05
CA LEU A 591 0.06 -7.84 2.50
C LEU A 591 1.43 -8.02 3.17
N LYS A 592 1.45 -8.24 4.48
CA LYS A 592 2.66 -8.49 5.28
C LYS A 592 3.32 -9.82 4.95
N ALA A 593 2.54 -10.85 4.63
CA ALA A 593 3.07 -12.13 4.16
C ALA A 593 3.68 -11.99 2.76
N VAL A 594 2.97 -11.32 1.84
CA VAL A 594 3.46 -11.03 0.48
C VAL A 594 4.72 -10.15 0.52
N SER A 595 4.76 -9.12 1.37
CA SER A 595 5.88 -8.19 1.46
C SER A 595 7.20 -8.85 1.84
N ARG A 596 7.17 -9.94 2.63
CA ARG A 596 8.37 -10.73 2.97
C ARG A 596 9.09 -11.31 1.75
N HIS A 597 8.39 -11.50 0.65
CA HIS A 597 8.95 -11.98 -0.62
C HIS A 597 9.27 -10.86 -1.60
N ILE A 598 8.88 -9.61 -1.30
CA ILE A 598 9.05 -8.47 -2.18
C ILE A 598 10.11 -7.51 -1.65
N ILE A 599 9.97 -7.03 -0.42
CA ILE A 599 10.64 -5.84 0.12
C ILE A 599 12.03 -6.08 0.73
N PRO A 600 12.26 -7.13 1.56
CA PRO A 600 13.53 -7.26 2.27
C PRO A 600 14.72 -7.27 1.31
N LEU A 601 15.72 -6.44 1.59
CA LEU A 601 16.98 -6.41 0.84
C LEU A 601 18.04 -7.19 1.63
N ASN A 602 18.35 -8.39 1.15
CA ASN A 602 19.34 -9.29 1.73
C ASN A 602 20.68 -9.22 0.98
N LEU A 603 20.66 -8.82 -0.30
CA LEU A 603 21.83 -8.74 -1.16
C LEU A 603 22.47 -7.34 -1.15
N LEU A 604 23.28 -7.05 -0.13
CA LEU A 604 23.81 -5.70 0.12
C LEU A 604 25.11 -5.37 -0.65
N GLU A 605 26.11 -6.24 -0.54
CA GLU A 605 27.48 -5.98 -0.99
C GLU A 605 27.79 -6.62 -2.35
N PRO A 606 28.03 -5.84 -3.42
CA PRO A 606 28.33 -6.35 -4.76
C PRO A 606 29.55 -7.27 -4.87
N ASP A 607 30.52 -7.08 -3.97
CA ASP A 607 31.81 -7.77 -3.99
C ASP A 607 31.81 -9.08 -3.17
N ASP A 608 30.71 -9.36 -2.46
CA ASP A 608 30.54 -10.62 -1.73
C ASP A 608 30.44 -11.78 -2.73
N PRO A 609 31.17 -12.90 -2.54
CA PRO A 609 30.92 -14.15 -3.27
C PRO A 609 29.46 -14.60 -3.26
N GLY A 610 28.70 -14.21 -2.23
CA GLY A 610 27.26 -14.41 -2.10
C GLY A 610 26.40 -13.55 -3.04
N PHE A 611 26.95 -12.54 -3.72
CA PHE A 611 26.24 -11.69 -4.70
C PHE A 611 25.99 -12.46 -6.01
N ALA A 612 25.10 -13.44 -5.95
CA ALA A 612 24.81 -14.38 -7.02
C ALA A 612 23.29 -14.51 -7.25
N PRO A 613 22.83 -14.82 -8.48
CA PRO A 613 21.41 -15.04 -8.77
C PRO A 613 20.78 -16.03 -7.81
N GLU A 614 21.49 -17.11 -7.49
CA GLU A 614 21.03 -18.21 -6.64
C GLU A 614 20.77 -17.76 -5.21
N ASN A 615 21.26 -16.62 -4.75
CA ASN A 615 21.04 -16.13 -3.38
C ASN A 615 19.96 -15.05 -3.30
N CYS A 616 19.30 -14.70 -4.41
CA CYS A 616 18.16 -13.79 -4.39
C CYS A 616 16.97 -14.48 -3.71
N MET A 617 16.50 -13.92 -2.58
CA MET A 617 15.37 -14.44 -1.81
C MET A 617 14.09 -13.63 -2.01
N THR A 618 14.23 -12.38 -2.45
CA THR A 618 13.12 -11.44 -2.68
C THR A 618 13.21 -10.78 -4.05
N PHE A 619 12.11 -10.16 -4.49
CA PHE A 619 12.12 -9.31 -5.67
C PHE A 619 13.05 -8.10 -5.54
N HIS A 620 13.25 -7.54 -4.34
CA HIS A 620 14.24 -6.49 -4.12
C HIS A 620 15.68 -7.00 -4.33
N ASP A 621 15.99 -8.24 -3.91
CA ASP A 621 17.30 -8.85 -4.17
C ASP A 621 17.56 -9.01 -5.68
N ILE A 622 16.58 -9.53 -6.43
CA ILE A 622 16.67 -9.65 -7.90
C ILE A 622 16.86 -8.27 -8.52
N THR A 623 16.11 -7.26 -8.07
CA THR A 623 16.18 -5.88 -8.55
C THR A 623 17.58 -5.30 -8.31
N ARG A 624 18.12 -5.44 -7.11
CA ARG A 624 19.48 -4.99 -6.74
C ARG A 624 20.56 -5.70 -7.53
N PHE A 625 20.47 -7.02 -7.66
CA PHE A 625 21.40 -7.84 -8.45
C PHE A 625 21.42 -7.39 -9.91
N ILE A 626 20.26 -7.29 -10.53
CA ILE A 626 20.14 -6.91 -11.93
C ILE A 626 20.62 -5.48 -12.15
N HIS A 627 20.29 -4.54 -11.27
CA HIS A 627 20.79 -3.18 -11.36
C HIS A 627 22.33 -3.17 -11.38
N GLU A 628 22.98 -3.81 -10.42
CA GLU A 628 24.44 -3.86 -10.34
C GLU A 628 25.08 -4.53 -11.58
N LYS A 629 24.56 -5.70 -12.00
CA LYS A 629 25.11 -6.43 -13.14
C LYS A 629 24.81 -5.74 -14.47
N SER A 630 23.66 -5.09 -14.62
CA SER A 630 23.34 -4.34 -15.85
C SER A 630 24.33 -3.20 -16.07
N VAL A 631 24.72 -2.54 -14.99
CA VAL A 631 25.70 -1.46 -15.01
C VAL A 631 27.08 -2.03 -15.38
N HIS A 632 27.51 -3.14 -14.77
CA HIS A 632 28.75 -3.84 -15.12
C HIS A 632 28.80 -4.29 -16.61
N GLU A 633 27.72 -4.85 -17.13
CA GLU A 633 27.63 -5.33 -18.52
C GLU A 633 27.61 -4.20 -19.54
N MET A 634 27.08 -3.03 -19.15
CA MET A 634 27.18 -1.82 -19.95
C MET A 634 28.65 -1.34 -20.03
N PHE A 635 29.39 -1.36 -18.92
CA PHE A 635 30.79 -0.89 -18.84
C PHE A 635 31.80 -1.81 -19.51
N SER A 636 31.51 -3.11 -19.59
CA SER A 636 32.43 -4.09 -20.19
C SER A 636 32.41 -4.06 -21.73
N PHE A 637 31.56 -3.22 -22.36
CA PHE A 637 31.31 -3.22 -23.80
C PHE A 637 32.48 -2.73 -24.67
N GLY A 638 33.56 -2.19 -24.08
CA GLY A 638 34.72 -1.66 -24.80
C GLY A 638 36.04 -2.43 -24.64
N GLU A 639 36.13 -3.40 -23.73
CA GLU A 639 37.40 -4.10 -23.44
C GLU A 639 37.73 -5.11 -24.56
N GLY A 640 38.73 -4.79 -25.39
CA GLY A 640 39.39 -5.77 -26.28
C GLY A 640 39.12 -5.68 -27.79
N ARG A 641 38.55 -4.59 -28.33
CA ARG A 641 38.35 -4.42 -29.79
C ARG A 641 39.30 -3.36 -30.39
N ASN A 642 39.92 -3.66 -31.53
CA ASN A 642 40.88 -2.78 -32.23
C ASN A 642 40.15 -1.71 -33.07
N PHE A 643 40.06 -0.46 -32.59
CA PHE A 643 39.30 0.62 -33.23
C PHE A 643 40.14 1.44 -34.24
N ALA A 644 39.63 1.64 -35.47
CA ALA A 644 40.40 2.09 -36.64
C ALA A 644 40.34 3.62 -36.92
N GLU A 645 41.49 4.17 -37.35
CA GLU A 645 41.81 5.61 -37.53
C GLU A 645 40.95 6.45 -38.50
N ARG A 646 40.13 5.83 -39.37
CA ARG A 646 39.46 6.55 -40.49
C ARG A 646 38.06 7.09 -40.15
N SER A 647 37.38 6.53 -39.15
CA SER A 647 36.02 6.93 -38.76
C SER A 647 36.00 7.96 -37.63
N SER A 648 37.12 8.09 -36.92
CA SER A 648 37.30 9.08 -35.87
C SER A 648 37.69 10.44 -36.43
N LYS A 649 37.12 11.51 -35.86
CA LYS A 649 37.48 12.89 -36.17
C LYS A 649 38.55 13.38 -35.20
N GLN A 650 39.60 13.98 -35.72
CA GLN A 650 40.64 14.54 -34.87
C GLN A 650 40.13 15.83 -34.22
N LEU A 651 40.21 15.94 -32.89
CA LEU A 651 39.75 17.12 -32.19
C LEU A 651 40.62 18.35 -32.53
N HIS A 652 39.98 19.46 -32.86
CA HIS A 652 40.61 20.75 -33.07
C HIS A 652 40.22 21.71 -31.94
N TYR A 653 41.19 22.07 -31.10
CA TYR A 653 41.04 23.00 -30.00
C TYR A 653 42.18 24.01 -30.06
N GLN A 654 41.92 25.17 -30.70
CA GLN A 654 42.91 26.16 -31.14
C GLN A 654 43.94 25.62 -32.16
N VAL A 655 44.51 24.44 -31.89
CA VAL A 655 45.38 23.63 -32.73
C VAL A 655 44.83 22.20 -32.88
N PRO A 656 45.27 21.43 -33.90
CA PRO A 656 44.96 20.00 -34.00
C PRO A 656 45.52 19.19 -32.82
N MET A 657 44.63 18.61 -32.03
CA MET A 657 44.98 17.82 -30.85
C MET A 657 45.22 16.35 -31.22
N GLN A 658 46.05 15.64 -30.46
CA GLN A 658 46.27 14.19 -30.62
C GLN A 658 45.18 13.36 -29.91
N TRP A 659 43.93 13.69 -30.22
CA TRP A 659 42.73 13.07 -29.66
C TRP A 659 41.73 12.78 -30.80
N TRP A 660 41.22 11.54 -30.86
CA TRP A 660 40.35 11.07 -31.93
C TRP A 660 38.97 10.74 -31.37
N ILE A 661 37.94 11.40 -31.92
CA ILE A 661 36.55 11.32 -31.44
C ILE A 661 35.72 10.45 -32.38
N LEU A 662 35.03 9.47 -31.82
CA LEU A 662 34.05 8.61 -32.45
C LEU A 662 32.64 9.03 -31.99
N ASN A 663 31.79 9.43 -32.94
CA ASN A 663 30.39 9.72 -32.65
C ASN A 663 29.57 8.42 -32.69
N LEU A 664 28.93 8.06 -31.58
CA LEU A 664 28.08 6.88 -31.46
C LEU A 664 26.64 7.15 -31.93
N ASP A 665 26.13 8.37 -31.69
CA ASP A 665 24.83 8.79 -32.20
C ASP A 665 24.71 10.33 -32.30
N ASP A 666 24.18 10.98 -31.28
CA ASP A 666 23.92 12.42 -31.15
C ASP A 666 25.04 13.16 -30.41
N GLY A 667 26.27 12.63 -30.46
CA GLY A 667 27.43 13.21 -29.79
C GLY A 667 27.99 14.46 -30.47
N PHE A 668 27.60 14.74 -31.72
CA PHE A 668 27.89 15.97 -32.44
C PHE A 668 26.64 16.83 -32.61
N ILE A 669 26.80 18.16 -32.56
CA ILE A 669 25.70 19.11 -32.86
C ILE A 669 25.31 19.01 -34.34
N LYS A 670 26.30 18.89 -35.23
CA LYS A 670 26.14 18.64 -36.67
C LYS A 670 27.10 17.55 -37.12
N GLU A 671 26.68 16.74 -38.08
CA GLU A 671 27.56 15.72 -38.68
C GLU A 671 28.76 16.34 -39.38
N VAL A 672 29.94 15.75 -39.17
CA VAL A 672 31.24 16.27 -39.65
C VAL A 672 31.77 15.37 -40.76
N ARG A 673 32.00 15.92 -41.96
CA ARG A 673 32.57 15.14 -43.06
C ARG A 673 34.09 15.25 -43.12
N GLU A 674 34.65 16.35 -42.65
CA GLU A 674 36.08 16.67 -42.63
C GLU A 674 36.86 15.77 -41.67
N LYS A 675 38.20 15.83 -41.72
CA LYS A 675 39.09 15.10 -40.80
C LYS A 675 39.02 15.62 -39.35
N TYR A 676 38.72 16.89 -39.16
CA TYR A 676 38.76 17.56 -37.87
C TYR A 676 37.36 17.89 -37.35
N VAL A 677 37.13 17.69 -36.05
CA VAL A 677 35.94 18.19 -35.35
C VAL A 677 36.36 19.28 -34.37
N LYS A 678 35.70 20.43 -34.42
CA LYS A 678 35.94 21.50 -33.45
C LYS A 678 35.21 21.22 -32.13
N LEU A 679 35.77 21.67 -31.01
CA LEU A 679 35.15 21.52 -29.69
C LEU A 679 33.73 22.09 -29.65
N GLU A 680 33.48 23.23 -30.32
CA GLU A 680 32.16 23.88 -30.45
C GLU A 680 31.08 23.01 -31.09
N ASN A 681 31.46 21.95 -31.82
CA ASN A 681 30.52 21.03 -32.47
C ASN A 681 30.27 19.75 -31.65
N ILE A 682 30.86 19.61 -30.47
CA ILE A 682 30.61 18.48 -29.56
C ILE A 682 29.33 18.74 -28.76
N ALA A 683 28.36 17.83 -28.83
CA ALA A 683 27.12 17.89 -28.07
C ALA A 683 27.18 17.07 -26.77
N SER A 684 28.19 16.21 -26.61
CA SER A 684 28.34 15.34 -25.44
C SER A 684 28.70 16.14 -24.19
N ILE A 685 27.74 16.21 -23.26
CA ILE A 685 27.85 16.93 -21.99
C ILE A 685 29.02 16.40 -21.14
N PRO A 686 29.16 15.08 -20.88
CA PRO A 686 30.29 14.56 -20.11
C PRO A 686 31.65 14.77 -20.80
N MET A 687 31.72 14.71 -22.14
CA MET A 687 32.97 15.02 -22.86
C MET A 687 33.39 16.49 -22.67
N LEU A 688 32.44 17.42 -22.80
CA LEU A 688 32.74 18.85 -22.61
C LEU A 688 33.24 19.13 -21.19
N ALA A 689 32.62 18.54 -20.16
CA ALA A 689 33.08 18.67 -18.78
C ALA A 689 34.49 18.08 -18.57
N PHE A 690 34.80 16.94 -19.19
CA PHE A 690 36.15 16.38 -19.14
C PHE A 690 37.16 17.33 -19.77
N TRP A 691 36.84 17.86 -20.95
CA TRP A 691 37.74 18.75 -21.68
C TRP A 691 37.97 20.07 -20.95
N GLU A 692 36.93 20.61 -20.33
CA GLU A 692 37.03 21.81 -19.48
C GLU A 692 38.03 21.61 -18.36
N GLY A 693 37.93 20.50 -17.61
CA GLY A 693 38.91 20.18 -16.56
C GLY A 693 40.31 19.88 -17.10
N PHE A 694 40.41 19.19 -18.24
CA PHE A 694 41.68 18.84 -18.88
C PHE A 694 42.45 20.07 -19.36
N ALA A 695 41.75 21.09 -19.89
CA ALA A 695 42.33 22.31 -20.44
C ALA A 695 42.38 23.48 -19.45
N ALA A 696 41.73 23.37 -18.27
CA ALA A 696 41.58 24.47 -17.32
C ALA A 696 42.89 25.11 -16.85
N ILE A 697 43.93 24.30 -16.66
CA ILE A 697 45.22 24.74 -16.13
C ILE A 697 46.34 24.21 -17.02
N PRO A 698 47.17 25.08 -17.65
CA PRO A 698 48.30 24.66 -18.45
C PRO A 698 49.26 23.76 -17.66
N TRP A 699 49.83 22.76 -18.34
CA TRP A 699 50.81 21.88 -17.71
C TRP A 699 52.21 22.51 -17.76
N ASP A 700 52.77 22.84 -16.59
CA ASP A 700 54.08 23.51 -16.43
C ASP A 700 55.30 22.63 -16.79
N GLY A 701 55.08 21.42 -17.32
CA GLY A 701 56.12 20.43 -17.55
C GLY A 701 56.33 19.46 -16.38
N PRO A 702 57.24 18.48 -16.53
CA PRO A 702 57.46 17.48 -15.50
C PRO A 702 58.18 18.07 -14.27
N PRO A 703 58.00 17.49 -13.07
CA PRO A 703 58.67 17.98 -11.86
C PRO A 703 60.20 18.02 -12.02
N PRO A 704 60.89 19.05 -11.50
CA PRO A 704 62.35 19.12 -11.58
C PRO A 704 63.00 17.94 -10.84
N LEU A 705 63.78 17.16 -11.58
CA LEU A 705 64.47 15.96 -11.10
C LEU A 705 65.81 16.34 -10.49
N ASP A 706 66.13 15.78 -9.33
CA ASP A 706 67.49 15.84 -8.77
C ASP A 706 68.41 14.90 -9.59
N GLY A 707 69.70 15.20 -9.71
CA GLY A 707 70.64 14.47 -10.59
C GLY A 707 70.67 12.94 -10.42
N LYS A 708 70.32 12.43 -9.22
CA LYS A 708 70.13 10.99 -8.95
C LYS A 708 68.85 10.40 -9.57
N GLY A 709 67.76 11.17 -9.65
CA GLY A 709 66.49 10.76 -10.25
C GLY A 709 66.54 10.70 -11.78
N PHE A 710 67.32 11.58 -12.43
CA PHE A 710 67.56 11.52 -13.87
C PHE A 710 68.35 10.25 -14.26
N MET A 711 69.41 9.92 -13.49
CA MET A 711 70.21 8.72 -13.74
C MET A 711 69.44 7.40 -13.52
N SER A 712 68.49 7.34 -12.58
CA SER A 712 67.63 6.14 -12.43
C SER A 712 66.68 5.95 -13.61
N VAL A 713 66.25 7.04 -14.25
CA VAL A 713 65.36 7.00 -15.42
C VAL A 713 66.13 6.59 -16.67
N VAL A 714 67.32 7.14 -16.89
CA VAL A 714 68.23 6.73 -17.99
C VAL A 714 68.68 5.27 -17.80
N SER A 715 68.97 4.85 -16.56
CA SER A 715 69.31 3.47 -16.22
C SER A 715 68.13 2.51 -16.46
N GLN A 716 66.90 2.86 -16.04
CA GLN A 716 65.74 2.02 -16.32
C GLN A 716 65.36 1.99 -17.80
N SER A 717 65.49 3.10 -18.53
CA SER A 717 65.21 3.16 -19.97
C SER A 717 66.29 2.47 -20.83
N SER A 718 67.55 2.44 -20.40
CA SER A 718 68.63 1.67 -21.04
C SER A 718 68.61 0.18 -20.64
N ALA A 719 68.23 -0.16 -19.42
CA ALA A 719 68.00 -1.55 -19.00
C ALA A 719 66.74 -2.17 -19.65
N SER A 720 65.78 -1.34 -20.06
CA SER A 720 64.61 -1.75 -20.84
C SER A 720 64.84 -1.77 -22.36
N THR A 721 66.09 -1.67 -22.85
CA THR A 721 66.43 -1.99 -24.25
C THR A 721 66.21 -3.48 -24.58
N ALA A 722 66.03 -4.34 -23.57
CA ALA A 722 65.53 -5.71 -23.74
C ALA A 722 63.99 -5.80 -23.94
N MET A 723 63.28 -4.67 -23.92
CA MET A 723 61.83 -4.55 -24.17
C MET A 723 61.51 -3.65 -25.39
N THR A 724 62.48 -3.41 -26.28
CA THR A 724 62.27 -2.70 -27.55
C THR A 724 62.46 -3.65 -28.73
N ARG A 725 61.44 -4.50 -28.97
CA ARG A 725 61.00 -5.07 -30.26
C ARG A 725 60.07 -6.27 -29.98
N SER A 726 58.92 -6.01 -29.36
CA SER A 726 57.77 -6.90 -29.55
C SER A 726 56.91 -6.28 -30.66
N LEU A 727 56.66 -7.07 -31.70
CA LEU A 727 55.83 -6.75 -32.85
C LEU A 727 54.37 -6.58 -32.41
N GLY A 728 54.03 -5.41 -31.85
CA GLY A 728 52.66 -4.91 -31.76
C GLY A 728 52.38 -3.93 -32.90
N PRO A 729 51.13 -3.80 -33.38
CA PRO A 729 50.79 -2.81 -34.40
C PRO A 729 51.13 -1.41 -33.90
N LYS A 730 51.56 -0.51 -34.80
CA LYS A 730 51.88 0.91 -34.52
C LYS A 730 50.69 1.77 -34.01
N TYR A 731 49.61 1.14 -33.52
CA TYR A 731 48.30 1.72 -33.27
C TYR A 731 47.89 1.77 -31.78
N ALA A 732 48.73 1.30 -30.85
CA ALA A 732 48.49 1.37 -29.40
C ALA A 732 48.87 2.73 -28.75
N ASP A 733 49.19 3.75 -29.55
CA ASP A 733 49.90 4.97 -29.11
C ASP A 733 49.06 6.27 -29.19
N ARG A 734 47.71 6.20 -29.17
CA ARG A 734 46.82 7.37 -29.37
C ARG A 734 45.68 7.49 -28.36
N ASN A 735 45.20 8.73 -28.13
CA ASN A 735 44.05 9.00 -27.26
C ASN A 735 42.73 8.95 -28.06
N TYR A 736 41.75 8.20 -27.59
CA TYR A 736 40.43 8.03 -28.23
C TYR A 736 39.29 8.45 -27.30
N ILE A 737 38.21 8.94 -27.90
CA ILE A 737 36.98 9.36 -27.20
C ILE A 737 35.78 8.85 -27.98
N MET A 738 34.85 8.16 -27.35
CA MET A 738 33.57 7.72 -27.93
C MET A 738 32.44 8.47 -27.24
N ILE A 739 31.52 9.08 -28.00
CA ILE A 739 30.52 9.99 -27.43
C ILE A 739 29.10 9.81 -27.99
N SER A 740 28.12 10.04 -27.12
CA SER A 740 26.75 10.47 -27.45
C SER A 740 26.40 11.69 -26.58
N LYS A 741 25.22 12.29 -26.72
CA LYS A 741 24.86 13.52 -25.99
C LYS A 741 25.04 13.43 -24.47
N ASN A 742 24.65 12.30 -23.87
CA ASN A 742 24.74 12.08 -22.43
C ASN A 742 25.84 11.09 -22.03
N TYR A 743 26.57 10.50 -22.98
CA TYR A 743 27.57 9.47 -22.70
C TYR A 743 28.94 9.83 -23.26
N CYS A 744 30.00 9.48 -22.55
CA CYS A 744 31.38 9.59 -23.02
C CYS A 744 32.23 8.45 -22.47
N ASN A 745 33.05 7.85 -23.34
CA ASN A 745 34.13 6.96 -22.97
C ASN A 745 35.44 7.51 -23.52
N ILE A 746 36.44 7.67 -22.67
CA ILE A 746 37.71 8.33 -22.95
C ILE A 746 38.81 7.34 -22.63
N SER A 747 39.61 6.99 -23.61
CA SER A 747 40.82 6.18 -23.44
C SER A 747 42.03 7.06 -23.73
N SER A 748 42.80 7.38 -22.69
CA SER A 748 43.97 8.24 -22.78
C SER A 748 45.26 7.49 -22.49
N ARG A 749 46.27 7.73 -23.31
CA ARG A 749 47.65 7.28 -23.11
C ARG A 749 48.58 8.48 -23.23
N ILE A 750 49.11 8.95 -22.11
CA ILE A 750 50.01 10.10 -22.07
C ILE A 750 51.33 9.71 -21.39
N GLY A 751 52.40 9.58 -22.19
CA GLY A 751 53.68 9.06 -21.74
C GLY A 751 53.59 7.57 -21.39
N TYR A 752 53.88 7.22 -20.13
CA TYR A 752 53.84 5.83 -19.62
C TYR A 752 52.58 5.52 -18.79
N HIS A 753 51.57 6.40 -18.82
CA HIS A 753 50.29 6.24 -18.12
C HIS A 753 49.14 5.97 -19.07
N PHE A 754 48.22 5.15 -18.60
CA PHE A 754 46.98 4.78 -19.25
C PHE A 754 45.85 5.14 -18.30
N SER A 755 44.86 5.87 -18.80
CA SER A 755 43.66 6.17 -18.04
C SER A 755 42.42 6.05 -18.92
N THR A 756 41.40 5.42 -18.37
CA THR A 756 40.10 5.28 -19.03
C THR A 756 39.05 5.99 -18.18
N LEU A 757 38.20 6.82 -18.78
CA LEU A 757 37.03 7.42 -18.14
C LEU A 757 35.79 6.97 -18.89
N GLU A 758 34.75 6.58 -18.17
CA GLU A 758 33.43 6.31 -18.75
C GLU A 758 32.38 7.04 -17.93
N ALA A 759 31.45 7.72 -18.60
CA ALA A 759 30.45 8.53 -17.93
C ALA A 759 29.13 8.53 -18.70
N LEU A 760 28.03 8.37 -17.97
CA LEU A 760 26.67 8.68 -18.41
C LEU A 760 26.11 9.76 -17.48
N VAL A 761 25.78 10.91 -18.05
CA VAL A 761 25.23 12.04 -17.30
C VAL A 761 24.05 12.61 -18.08
N GLY A 762 22.85 12.35 -17.57
CA GLY A 762 21.58 12.89 -18.03
C GLY A 762 20.84 13.63 -16.91
N ASP A 763 19.54 13.84 -17.12
CA ASP A 763 18.70 14.60 -16.19
C ASP A 763 18.16 13.73 -15.04
N GLN A 764 18.11 12.40 -15.22
CA GLN A 764 17.69 11.47 -14.18
C GLN A 764 18.86 11.08 -13.27
N ARG A 765 18.81 11.53 -12.01
CA ARG A 765 19.84 11.28 -10.98
C ARG A 765 20.23 9.80 -10.85
N ALA A 766 19.25 8.89 -10.88
CA ALA A 766 19.47 7.46 -10.70
C ALA A 766 20.23 6.79 -11.86
N GLU A 767 20.24 7.40 -13.04
CA GLU A 767 20.93 6.86 -14.22
C GLU A 767 22.40 7.32 -14.31
N ASN A 768 22.77 8.35 -13.54
CA ASN A 768 24.06 9.01 -13.69
C ASN A 768 25.18 8.21 -13.03
N PHE A 769 26.28 7.99 -13.77
CA PHE A 769 27.50 7.38 -13.24
C PHE A 769 28.77 7.96 -13.90
N VAL A 770 29.89 7.86 -13.20
CA VAL A 770 31.24 8.09 -13.71
C VAL A 770 32.17 7.00 -13.16
N SER A 771 32.94 6.40 -14.05
CA SER A 771 33.97 5.41 -13.77
C SER A 771 35.31 5.91 -14.30
N PHE A 772 36.38 5.73 -13.52
CA PHE A 772 37.73 6.09 -13.91
C PHE A 772 38.74 5.03 -13.51
N GLN A 773 39.52 4.60 -14.50
CA GLN A 773 40.62 3.66 -14.34
C GLN A 773 41.95 4.35 -14.62
N PHE A 774 42.98 4.03 -13.83
CA PHE A 774 44.31 4.58 -13.98
C PHE A 774 45.39 3.51 -13.75
N LYS A 775 46.35 3.41 -14.69
CA LYS A 775 47.43 2.42 -14.67
C LYS A 775 48.72 2.91 -15.34
N GLY A 776 49.87 2.36 -14.94
CA GLY A 776 51.17 2.55 -15.61
C GLY A 776 52.16 3.43 -14.83
N GLY A 777 53.31 3.78 -15.43
CA GLY A 777 54.38 4.60 -14.82
C GLY A 777 55.77 4.38 -15.42
N ALA A 778 56.64 5.38 -15.32
CA ALA A 778 58.02 5.31 -15.81
C ALA A 778 59.02 4.94 -14.71
N ALA A 779 58.58 4.96 -13.44
CA ALA A 779 59.38 4.70 -12.26
C ALA A 779 59.27 3.24 -11.75
N ASP A 780 60.09 2.89 -10.75
CA ASP A 780 60.04 1.59 -10.08
C ASP A 780 58.66 1.31 -9.43
N SER A 781 58.40 0.03 -9.15
CA SER A 781 57.11 -0.43 -8.63
C SER A 781 56.70 0.21 -7.31
N SER A 782 57.65 0.61 -6.44
CA SER A 782 57.34 1.28 -5.17
C SER A 782 56.81 2.69 -5.41
N ARG A 783 57.44 3.44 -6.32
CA ARG A 783 57.02 4.80 -6.69
C ARG A 783 55.67 4.84 -7.40
N ARG A 784 55.41 3.87 -8.28
CA ARG A 784 54.10 3.73 -8.97
C ARG A 784 52.98 3.47 -7.98
N PHE A 785 53.20 2.58 -7.00
CA PHE A 785 52.24 2.31 -5.93
C PHE A 785 51.95 3.55 -5.08
N LYS A 786 52.98 4.31 -4.69
CA LYS A 786 52.81 5.56 -3.93
C LYS A 786 51.99 6.60 -4.70
N ARG A 787 52.17 6.72 -6.01
CA ARG A 787 51.32 7.60 -6.83
C ARG A 787 49.87 7.12 -6.89
N VAL A 788 49.63 5.83 -7.04
CA VAL A 788 48.27 5.28 -7.03
C VAL A 788 47.56 5.63 -5.72
N ASN A 789 48.24 5.49 -4.57
CA ASN A 789 47.69 5.92 -3.28
C ASN A 789 47.50 7.44 -3.16
N PHE A 790 48.40 8.22 -3.76
CA PHE A 790 48.26 9.67 -3.85
C PHE A 790 46.98 10.06 -4.61
N ILE A 791 46.78 9.49 -5.80
CA ILE A 791 45.57 9.72 -6.62
C ILE A 791 44.32 9.22 -5.88
N LYS A 792 44.38 8.02 -5.29
CA LYS A 792 43.28 7.45 -4.48
C LYS A 792 42.79 8.44 -3.43
N SER A 793 43.69 9.00 -2.62
CA SER A 793 43.29 9.94 -1.57
C SER A 793 42.59 11.19 -2.11
N ILE A 794 43.01 11.70 -3.27
CA ILE A 794 42.38 12.86 -3.90
C ILE A 794 40.98 12.51 -4.40
N LEU A 795 40.80 11.33 -5.00
CA LEU A 795 39.51 10.88 -5.50
C LEU A 795 38.52 10.60 -4.35
N GLU A 796 38.97 9.96 -3.27
CA GLU A 796 38.15 9.72 -2.07
C GLU A 796 37.69 11.03 -1.42
N GLU A 797 38.56 12.05 -1.34
CA GLU A 797 38.21 13.41 -0.87
C GLU A 797 37.07 14.06 -1.68
N HIS A 798 36.85 13.63 -2.93
CA HIS A 798 35.82 14.18 -3.83
C HIS A 798 34.61 13.26 -4.03
N GLY A 799 34.49 12.21 -3.21
CA GLY A 799 33.31 11.34 -3.16
C GLY A 799 33.36 10.11 -4.07
N PHE A 800 34.51 9.78 -4.65
CA PHE A 800 34.68 8.54 -5.39
C PHE A 800 34.90 7.37 -4.44
N ARG A 801 34.27 6.22 -4.73
CA ARG A 801 34.68 4.93 -4.18
C ARG A 801 35.87 4.43 -5.00
N VAL A 802 36.97 4.04 -4.35
CA VAL A 802 38.23 3.71 -5.03
C VAL A 802 38.79 2.36 -4.59
N GLU A 803 39.07 1.51 -5.56
CA GLU A 803 39.76 0.24 -5.39
C GLU A 803 41.15 0.27 -6.05
N THR A 804 42.14 -0.32 -5.39
CA THR A 804 43.52 -0.34 -5.88
C THR A 804 44.11 -1.74 -5.84
N LYS A 805 44.70 -2.18 -6.96
CA LYS A 805 45.46 -3.44 -7.06
C LYS A 805 46.83 -3.15 -7.69
N LYS A 806 47.87 -3.10 -6.86
CA LYS A 806 49.24 -2.71 -7.25
C LYS A 806 49.28 -1.33 -7.92
N ASP A 807 49.57 -1.26 -9.21
CA ASP A 807 49.65 -0.02 -9.99
C ASP A 807 48.37 0.28 -10.78
N ASN A 808 47.29 -0.46 -10.53
CA ASN A 808 45.96 -0.25 -11.09
C ASN A 808 45.03 0.40 -10.05
N LEU A 809 44.34 1.46 -10.45
CA LEU A 809 43.31 2.14 -9.68
C LEU A 809 42.01 2.12 -10.48
N ILE A 810 40.91 1.77 -9.82
CA ILE A 810 39.55 1.85 -10.36
C ILE A 810 38.74 2.71 -9.39
N SER A 811 37.95 3.63 -9.90
CA SER A 811 37.13 4.52 -9.09
C SER A 811 35.75 4.75 -9.71
N ARG A 812 34.73 4.91 -8.86
CA ARG A 812 33.33 5.03 -9.28
C ARG A 812 32.57 6.04 -8.42
N VAL A 813 31.65 6.77 -9.05
CA VAL A 813 30.63 7.61 -8.41
C VAL A 813 29.33 7.52 -9.21
N GLU A 814 28.19 7.45 -8.54
CA GLU A 814 26.90 7.20 -9.20
C GLU A 814 25.71 7.72 -8.38
N GLY A 815 24.55 7.89 -9.00
CA GLY A 815 23.32 8.23 -8.29
C GLY A 815 23.29 9.67 -7.77
N HIS A 816 23.99 10.60 -8.41
CA HIS A 816 24.00 12.03 -8.06
C HIS A 816 23.48 12.92 -9.19
N GLU A 817 23.08 14.14 -8.84
CA GLU A 817 22.57 15.12 -9.78
C GLU A 817 23.61 15.52 -10.82
N ARG A 818 23.13 15.92 -12.00
CA ARG A 818 23.97 16.26 -13.16
C ARG A 818 25.11 17.22 -12.82
N GLY A 819 24.85 18.31 -12.09
CA GLY A 819 25.88 19.29 -11.71
C GLY A 819 27.03 18.65 -10.93
N TYR A 820 26.69 17.88 -9.89
CA TYR A 820 27.66 17.13 -9.08
C TYR A 820 28.51 16.19 -9.93
N MET A 821 27.90 15.45 -10.85
CA MET A 821 28.59 14.50 -11.73
C MET A 821 29.57 15.22 -12.67
N LEU A 822 29.18 16.35 -13.24
CA LEU A 822 30.04 17.12 -14.14
C LEU A 822 31.27 17.70 -13.44
N GLU A 823 31.14 18.18 -12.20
CA GLU A 823 32.30 18.60 -11.40
C GLU A 823 33.31 17.47 -11.22
N ARG A 824 32.85 16.25 -10.94
CA ARG A 824 33.72 15.08 -10.78
C ARG A 824 34.43 14.73 -12.08
N ILE A 825 33.75 14.85 -13.22
CA ILE A 825 34.36 14.65 -14.53
C ILE A 825 35.44 15.71 -14.81
N LYS A 826 35.22 16.99 -14.44
CA LYS A 826 36.26 18.04 -14.56
C LYS A 826 37.51 17.70 -13.76
N ILE A 827 37.35 17.21 -12.52
CA ILE A 827 38.47 16.77 -11.68
C ILE A 827 39.27 15.67 -12.39
N LEU A 828 38.59 14.67 -12.95
CA LEU A 828 39.23 13.58 -13.68
C LEU A 828 39.96 14.07 -14.95
N GLY A 829 39.40 15.04 -15.66
CA GLY A 829 40.05 15.74 -16.77
C GLY A 829 41.39 16.37 -16.34
N TYR A 830 41.38 17.14 -15.26
CA TYR A 830 42.59 17.76 -14.71
C TYR A 830 43.62 16.72 -14.26
N LEU A 831 43.20 15.70 -13.50
CA LEU A 831 44.08 14.65 -13.00
C LEU A 831 44.72 13.85 -14.13
N THR A 832 44.02 13.64 -15.25
CA THR A 832 44.57 12.95 -16.43
C THR A 832 45.83 13.64 -16.97
N LEU A 833 45.88 14.98 -16.93
CA LEU A 833 47.04 15.75 -17.39
C LEU A 833 48.07 15.99 -16.27
N HIS A 834 47.65 16.34 -15.06
CA HIS A 834 48.54 16.85 -14.02
C HIS A 834 49.16 15.77 -13.14
N THR A 835 48.72 14.52 -13.24
CA THR A 835 49.38 13.38 -12.55
C THR A 835 50.53 12.76 -13.34
N ARG A 836 50.86 13.34 -14.51
CA ARG A 836 51.96 12.91 -15.38
C ARG A 836 53.30 13.07 -14.67
N GLN A 837 54.06 11.97 -14.64
CA GLN A 837 55.45 11.93 -14.14
C GLN A 837 55.61 12.34 -12.66
N ILE A 838 54.51 12.49 -11.93
CA ILE A 838 54.50 12.68 -10.48
C ILE A 838 55.14 11.48 -9.76
N ASP A 839 55.06 10.27 -10.33
CA ASP A 839 55.74 9.07 -9.80
C ASP A 839 57.25 9.28 -9.60
N MET A 840 57.88 10.17 -10.37
CA MET A 840 59.32 10.44 -10.28
C MET A 840 59.72 11.09 -8.95
N ILE A 841 58.81 11.80 -8.28
CA ILE A 841 59.07 12.55 -7.04
C ILE A 841 58.44 11.93 -5.79
N MET A 842 57.72 10.80 -5.91
CA MET A 842 56.98 10.14 -4.81
C MET A 842 57.84 9.58 -3.66
N THR A 843 59.16 9.75 -3.73
CA THR A 843 60.09 9.39 -2.63
C THR A 843 60.49 10.59 -1.78
N ASN A 844 60.19 11.82 -2.20
CA ASN A 844 60.46 13.05 -1.47
C ASN A 844 59.15 13.57 -0.85
N SER A 845 59.04 13.54 0.48
CA SER A 845 57.84 13.96 1.23
C SER A 845 57.47 15.41 0.96
N ASP A 846 58.44 16.32 0.98
CA ASP A 846 58.20 17.76 0.83
C ASP A 846 57.64 18.09 -0.56
N LYS A 847 58.16 17.41 -1.60
CA LYS A 847 57.62 17.51 -2.96
C LYS A 847 56.21 16.91 -3.05
N VAL A 848 55.94 15.78 -2.39
CA VAL A 848 54.58 15.17 -2.36
C VAL A 848 53.56 16.13 -1.75
N ASP A 849 53.89 16.76 -0.62
CA ASP A 849 52.99 17.69 0.09
C ASP A 849 52.76 18.98 -0.68
N TYR A 850 53.80 19.50 -1.34
CA TYR A 850 53.68 20.61 -2.27
C TYR A 850 52.70 20.30 -3.41
N TYR A 851 52.87 19.16 -4.10
CA TYR A 851 51.99 18.78 -5.21
C TYR A 851 50.57 18.44 -4.75
N ARG A 852 50.39 17.88 -3.55
CA ARG A 852 49.06 17.71 -2.94
C ARG A 852 48.36 19.06 -2.77
N SER A 853 49.07 20.03 -2.20
CA SER A 853 48.54 21.38 -1.96
C SER A 853 48.24 22.11 -3.26
N LYS A 854 49.13 21.99 -4.26
CA LYS A 854 48.93 22.54 -5.61
C LYS A 854 47.66 21.96 -6.25
N ILE A 855 47.57 20.63 -6.34
CA ILE A 855 46.43 19.94 -6.96
C ILE A 855 45.11 20.28 -6.24
N LYS A 856 45.12 20.33 -4.91
CA LYS A 856 43.93 20.70 -4.13
C LYS A 856 43.46 22.13 -4.44
N ASN A 857 44.38 23.08 -4.54
CA ASN A 857 44.06 24.48 -4.87
C ASN A 857 43.58 24.61 -6.31
N ASP A 858 44.22 23.92 -7.24
CA ASP A 858 43.86 23.86 -8.66
C ASP A 858 42.46 23.26 -8.86
N ILE A 859 42.15 22.13 -8.20
CA ILE A 859 40.80 21.54 -8.20
C ILE A 859 39.77 22.53 -7.63
N GLY A 860 40.10 23.21 -6.52
CA GLY A 860 39.25 24.25 -5.95
C GLY A 860 38.90 25.35 -6.96
N LYS A 861 39.89 25.83 -7.73
CA LYS A 861 39.68 26.81 -8.80
C LYS A 861 38.77 26.27 -9.90
N ILE A 862 38.99 25.03 -10.35
CA ILE A 862 38.21 24.38 -11.42
C ILE A 862 36.73 24.23 -11.04
N ILE A 863 36.45 23.86 -9.78
CA ILE A 863 35.07 23.70 -9.29
C ILE A 863 34.41 25.06 -9.04
N SER A 864 35.19 26.08 -8.61
CA SER A 864 34.69 27.43 -8.29
C SER A 864 34.56 28.39 -9.49
N ALA A 865 35.12 28.05 -10.66
CA ALA A 865 35.11 28.92 -11.83
C ALA A 865 33.70 29.04 -12.43
N PRO A 866 33.20 30.27 -12.70
CA PRO A 866 31.93 30.44 -13.40
C PRO A 866 32.04 29.90 -14.83
N PRO A 867 30.97 29.31 -15.40
CA PRO A 867 31.02 28.73 -16.74
C PRO A 867 31.30 29.83 -17.78
N GLY A 868 32.48 29.79 -18.42
CA GLY A 868 32.80 30.59 -19.61
C GLY A 868 33.91 31.65 -19.52
N ALA A 869 34.76 31.67 -18.48
CA ALA A 869 35.94 32.54 -18.45
C ALA A 869 37.20 31.82 -18.98
N GLY A 870 37.32 31.71 -20.30
CA GLY A 870 38.45 31.05 -20.96
C GLY A 870 38.57 31.41 -22.44
N ASP A 871 38.56 32.70 -22.76
CA ASP A 871 39.14 33.28 -23.97
C ASP A 871 39.72 34.66 -23.62
N SER A 872 40.99 34.65 -23.22
CA SER A 872 41.95 35.74 -23.42
C SER A 872 43.37 35.19 -23.59
#